data_AF-A0A5N7W1M4-F1
#
_entry.id   AF-A0A5N7W1M4-F1
#
_cell.length_a   1.000
_cell.length_b   1.000
_cell.length_c   1.000
_cell.angle_alpha   90.00
_cell.angle_beta   90.00
_cell.angle_gamma   90.00
#
_symmetry.space_group_name_H-M   'P 1'
#
loop_
_entity.id
_entity.type
_entity.pdbx_description
1 polymer ?
#
loop_
_entity_poly.entity_id
_entity_poly.type
_entity_poly.pdbx_seq_one_letter_code
_entity_poly.pdbx_strand_id
1 'polypeptide(L)'
;MSVVLTLIAIAALALCLLIWLISRLRADARPASSATAGQEAEPSVAQARTASEVAAQTLSDQELAAQADMASEASRDVNFRPQGERGMGGPIYGDVLCADGVYLPHVWEMDMHTSYDGRWLRTGFYDSETAHLVDRKSRRSWVISKPEGELLDAIHWRMPRWSGESINESGIADDAHVIMSDASFEAWLGEHMSAQPQPLLQVVDLWVPADCLPAEVARPMPTLPQPAQPTPVPPVLLQRHWPASLRKLRYPMAPLQNPHWQLMLGETAQPWVLDESHSMVWRADAQAFALYAYPTQGDASQASLRLAVWMMERGWQQWPQLMPEDRKPWALGLPDLEPPSEPQAPAVLPLSWLNELLLQRVQLDRPETERLHDGTSISCAMSEVDVCAAHQRDGLPILKPSLPVSLDWLRDPAQPALWRAQSEPLKGQRLIWTLSKPAREELGETAAYNLQWGERHLPGTWALEHVIVQGRWAILMPHGRAPIRGGSGSLQVWDGERLQSVDLPWPVVRLAAVPSVKGGMAARLRVLALTASLADKDWDPSTASWRWPLQSVSASHLARPDWRPLYSERELAPDAQGRWQLLPRWREVRQIQHPCSDGDYVWRDDVRGDTVWWWGGVNERVNHYWQHDEPRKDGVIMTRSGLAFCGVGPCACPHPSGEGWALLEPVETRYGELGQWQLHWLNPVEKEVRTLTLKARMPVLQGWDAQGLHWQDLPLPDEAALQGEASAVHKPQSEPAAARQLVVAQTWQRAGVEPLRQGINGLWLRIQDLRYAEALLGQDDCPWKN
;
A
#
# COMPACT_ATOMS: atom_id res chain seq x y z
N MET A 1 44.03 -29.38 31.29
CA MET A 1 43.70 -28.49 32.44
C MET A 1 44.47 -27.17 32.43
N SER A 2 45.77 -27.13 32.12
CA SER A 2 46.56 -25.88 32.17
C SER A 2 46.06 -24.76 31.24
N VAL A 3 45.66 -25.07 30.00
CA VAL A 3 45.19 -24.08 29.00
C VAL A 3 43.84 -23.43 29.37
N VAL A 4 42.94 -24.17 30.01
CA VAL A 4 41.62 -23.66 30.43
C VAL A 4 41.77 -22.67 31.59
N LEU A 5 42.70 -22.94 32.51
CA LEU A 5 43.02 -22.02 33.61
C LEU A 5 43.64 -20.71 33.10
N THR A 6 44.48 -20.77 32.05
CA THR A 6 45.05 -19.56 31.44
C THR A 6 43.98 -18.70 30.74
N LEU A 7 43.04 -19.32 30.03
CA LEU A 7 41.94 -18.60 29.37
C LEU A 7 40.98 -17.95 30.37
N ILE A 8 40.70 -18.62 31.50
CA ILE A 8 39.89 -18.04 32.59
C ILE A 8 40.63 -16.88 33.25
N ALA A 9 41.95 -16.99 33.46
CA ALA A 9 42.75 -15.89 34.01
C ALA A 9 42.79 -14.66 33.09
N ILE A 10 42.85 -14.86 31.77
CA ILE A 10 42.81 -13.78 30.76
C ILE A 10 41.42 -13.12 30.75
N ALA A 11 40.34 -13.91 30.78
CA ALA A 11 38.98 -13.38 30.83
C ALA A 11 38.71 -12.58 32.12
N ALA A 12 39.24 -13.05 33.26
CA ALA A 12 39.13 -12.34 34.53
C ALA A 12 39.92 -11.02 34.53
N LEU A 13 41.13 -11.01 33.97
CA LEU A 13 41.92 -9.78 33.80
C LEU A 13 41.23 -8.76 32.89
N ALA A 14 40.64 -9.21 31.77
CA ALA A 14 39.89 -8.35 30.86
C ALA A 14 38.65 -7.75 31.52
N LEU A 15 37.93 -8.53 32.34
CA LEU A 15 36.77 -8.06 33.09
C LEU A 15 37.18 -7.02 34.16
N CYS A 16 38.29 -7.26 34.88
CA CYS A 16 38.82 -6.30 35.85
C CYS A 16 39.25 -4.98 35.20
N LEU A 17 39.86 -5.04 34.00
CA LEU A 17 40.22 -3.85 33.22
C LEU A 17 38.99 -3.07 32.74
N LEU A 18 37.94 -3.77 32.31
CA LEU A 18 36.67 -3.16 31.89
C LEU A 18 35.97 -2.46 33.07
N ILE A 19 35.92 -3.11 34.24
CA ILE A 19 35.35 -2.53 35.46
C ILE A 19 36.16 -1.31 35.92
N TRP A 20 37.49 -1.39 35.84
CA TRP A 20 38.36 -0.24 36.16
C TRP A 20 38.12 0.94 35.22
N LEU A 21 37.98 0.71 33.91
CA LEU A 21 37.65 1.75 32.92
C LEU A 21 36.28 2.38 33.18
N ILE A 22 35.26 1.57 33.48
CA ILE A 22 33.91 2.07 33.82
C ILE A 22 33.94 2.88 35.12
N SER A 23 34.77 2.48 36.10
CA SER A 23 34.91 3.21 37.36
C SER A 23 35.59 4.57 37.18
N ARG A 24 36.56 4.68 36.26
CA ARG A 24 37.17 5.97 35.88
C ARG A 24 36.20 6.87 35.13
N LEU A 25 35.43 6.32 34.19
CA LEU A 25 34.41 7.08 33.44
C LEU A 25 33.29 7.61 34.35
N ARG A 26 33.00 6.93 35.46
CA ARG A 26 32.04 7.41 36.48
C ARG A 26 32.63 8.42 37.47
N ALA A 27 33.96 8.48 37.61
CA ALA A 27 34.64 9.41 38.53
C ALA A 27 34.79 10.83 37.94
N ASP A 28 34.81 10.97 36.61
CA ASP A 28 34.88 12.27 35.92
C ASP A 28 33.51 12.96 35.76
N ALA A 29 32.42 12.36 36.27
CA ALA A 29 31.08 12.90 36.21
C ALA A 29 30.47 13.08 37.62
N ARG A 30 31.06 13.95 38.45
CA ARG A 30 30.49 14.72 39.59
C ARG A 30 31.64 15.33 40.44
N PRO A 31 31.49 16.51 41.08
CA PRO A 31 30.40 16.85 42.03
C PRO A 31 29.95 18.35 41.92
N ALA A 32 29.04 18.95 42.71
CA ALA A 32 28.64 18.74 44.09
C ALA A 32 27.23 19.30 44.39
N SER A 33 26.61 18.76 45.44
CA SER A 33 25.35 19.20 46.07
C SER A 33 25.61 20.10 47.29
N SER A 34 24.79 21.13 47.52
CA SER A 34 23.88 21.25 48.70
C SER A 34 23.41 22.69 49.02
N ALA A 35 22.09 22.80 49.19
CA ALA A 35 21.32 23.49 50.25
C ALA A 35 21.33 25.03 50.46
N THR A 36 20.13 25.60 50.21
CA THR A 36 19.34 26.61 50.98
C THR A 36 19.69 28.12 51.03
N ALA A 37 18.60 28.88 50.80
CA ALA A 37 18.22 30.21 51.32
C ALA A 37 18.66 31.48 50.55
N GLY A 38 17.70 32.00 49.78
CA GLY A 38 17.30 33.41 49.63
C GLY A 38 18.34 34.52 49.49
N GLN A 39 18.36 35.18 48.33
CA GLN A 39 18.29 36.64 48.18
C GLN A 39 18.29 37.05 46.69
N GLU A 40 17.52 38.09 46.39
CA GLU A 40 17.41 38.78 45.10
C GLU A 40 18.78 39.24 44.57
N ALA A 41 19.07 39.00 43.29
CA ALA A 41 19.89 39.86 42.43
C ALA A 41 19.85 39.38 40.96
N GLU A 42 19.76 40.34 40.04
CA GLU A 42 19.61 40.23 38.57
C GLU A 42 20.62 39.30 37.87
N PRO A 43 20.26 38.64 36.75
CA PRO A 43 21.22 37.86 35.98
C PRO A 43 22.09 38.77 35.11
N SER A 44 23.40 38.70 35.34
CA SER A 44 24.39 39.39 34.51
C SER A 44 24.54 38.74 33.14
N VAL A 45 24.74 39.58 32.13
CA VAL A 45 24.88 39.32 30.68
C VAL A 45 25.99 38.32 30.32
N ALA A 46 26.83 37.91 31.29
CA ALA A 46 27.95 37.00 31.08
C ALA A 46 27.57 35.50 31.05
N GLN A 47 26.47 35.08 31.72
CA GLN A 47 26.06 33.66 31.74
C GLN A 47 25.18 33.24 30.56
N ALA A 48 24.55 34.20 29.86
CA ALA A 48 23.79 33.91 28.64
C ALA A 48 24.69 33.65 27.41
N ARG A 49 25.91 34.20 27.40
CA ARG A 49 26.86 34.02 26.29
C ARG A 49 27.54 32.64 26.31
N THR A 50 27.87 32.11 27.48
CA THR A 50 28.51 30.78 27.59
C THR A 50 27.55 29.61 27.38
N ALA A 51 26.24 29.78 27.65
CA ALA A 51 25.24 28.76 27.30
C ALA A 51 24.91 28.73 25.79
N SER A 52 24.99 29.88 25.11
CA SER A 52 24.78 29.97 23.66
C SER A 52 25.96 29.43 22.84
N GLU A 53 27.19 29.51 23.36
CA GLU A 53 28.39 29.00 22.68
C GLU A 53 28.54 27.47 22.77
N VAL A 54 28.00 26.84 23.83
CA VAL A 54 28.06 25.37 23.99
C VAL A 54 26.92 24.67 23.22
N ALA A 55 25.78 25.33 23.00
CA ALA A 55 24.69 24.80 22.15
C ALA A 55 25.01 24.90 20.65
N ALA A 56 25.97 25.74 20.23
CA ALA A 56 26.37 25.91 18.84
C ALA A 56 27.36 24.84 18.32
N GLN A 57 27.86 23.94 19.19
CA GLN A 57 28.91 22.97 18.83
C GLN A 57 28.44 21.52 18.63
N THR A 58 27.14 21.26 18.52
CA THR A 58 26.60 19.94 18.13
C THR A 58 25.41 20.06 17.18
N LEU A 59 25.58 20.81 16.10
CA LEU A 59 24.71 20.74 14.92
C LEU A 59 25.47 19.94 13.86
N SER A 60 24.79 19.01 13.18
CA SER A 60 25.39 18.33 12.03
C SER A 60 25.63 19.34 10.90
N ASP A 61 26.58 19.05 10.00
CA ASP A 61 26.89 19.93 8.86
C ASP A 61 25.65 20.25 7.99
N GLN A 62 24.64 19.36 7.97
CA GLN A 62 23.34 19.59 7.33
C GLN A 62 22.45 20.57 8.09
N GLU A 63 22.44 20.54 9.42
CA GLU A 63 21.65 21.48 10.23
C GLU A 63 22.31 22.86 10.28
N LEU A 64 23.64 22.93 10.22
CA LEU A 64 24.40 24.18 10.04
C LEU A 64 24.18 24.77 8.65
N ALA A 65 24.13 23.94 7.59
CA ALA A 65 23.76 24.38 6.25
C ALA A 65 22.30 24.87 6.20
N ALA A 66 21.36 24.13 6.81
CA ALA A 66 19.96 24.52 6.88
C ALA A 66 19.74 25.80 7.73
N GLN A 67 20.49 26.01 8.82
CA GLN A 67 20.45 27.26 9.58
C GLN A 67 21.11 28.42 8.82
N ALA A 68 22.18 28.17 8.08
CA ALA A 68 22.80 29.18 7.21
C ALA A 68 21.89 29.55 6.03
N ASP A 69 21.17 28.58 5.46
CA ASP A 69 20.15 28.80 4.43
C ASP A 69 18.95 29.57 4.99
N MET A 70 18.43 29.23 6.17
CA MET A 70 17.35 30.00 6.82
C MET A 70 17.79 31.42 7.23
N ALA A 71 19.04 31.60 7.69
CA ALA A 71 19.60 32.91 8.00
C ALA A 71 19.83 33.75 6.72
N SER A 72 20.17 33.10 5.60
CA SER A 72 20.28 33.71 4.27
C SER A 72 18.91 34.05 3.66
N GLU A 73 17.89 33.21 3.84
CA GLU A 73 16.51 33.43 3.38
C GLU A 73 15.88 34.67 4.03
N ALA A 74 16.22 34.96 5.29
CA ALA A 74 15.73 36.14 6.01
C ALA A 74 16.25 37.48 5.44
N SER A 75 17.33 37.47 4.63
CA SER A 75 17.90 38.67 4.01
C SER A 75 17.61 38.81 2.51
N ARG A 76 16.85 37.88 1.90
CA ARG A 76 16.57 37.87 0.46
C ARG A 76 15.25 38.61 0.16
N ASP A 77 15.28 39.47 -0.85
CA ASP A 77 14.10 40.23 -1.30
C ASP A 77 13.11 39.35 -2.10
N VAL A 78 13.62 38.32 -2.78
CA VAL A 78 12.87 37.35 -3.59
C VAL A 78 13.45 35.94 -3.34
N ASN A 79 12.62 34.97 -2.98
CA ASN A 79 13.00 33.57 -2.76
C ASN A 79 12.33 32.66 -3.79
N PHE A 80 13.12 31.83 -4.49
CA PHE A 80 12.59 30.73 -5.29
C PHE A 80 12.52 29.46 -4.45
N ARG A 81 11.39 28.78 -4.50
CA ARG A 81 11.12 27.53 -3.77
C ARG A 81 10.93 26.40 -4.77
N PRO A 82 11.96 25.60 -5.06
CA PRO A 82 11.87 24.50 -6.03
C PRO A 82 10.77 23.50 -5.65
N GLN A 83 9.95 23.11 -6.63
CA GLN A 83 8.90 22.10 -6.45
C GLN A 83 9.17 20.83 -7.28
N GLY A 84 9.84 20.96 -8.43
CA GLY A 84 10.22 19.81 -9.26
C GLY A 84 11.00 20.22 -10.51
N GLU A 85 11.29 19.24 -11.36
CA GLU A 85 12.00 19.42 -12.64
C GLU A 85 11.26 18.74 -13.80
N ARG A 86 11.44 19.26 -15.02
CA ARG A 86 10.86 18.65 -16.22
C ARG A 86 11.73 17.52 -16.76
N GLY A 87 11.41 16.28 -16.40
CA GLY A 87 12.24 15.12 -16.75
C GLY A 87 13.58 15.14 -16.00
N MET A 88 14.35 14.05 -16.07
CA MET A 88 15.60 13.97 -15.31
C MET A 88 16.62 15.00 -15.80
N GLY A 89 16.94 15.98 -14.95
CA GLY A 89 17.90 17.05 -15.23
C GLY A 89 17.41 18.17 -16.17
N GLY A 90 16.09 18.33 -16.32
CA GLY A 90 15.50 19.45 -17.07
C GLY A 90 15.36 20.74 -16.24
N PRO A 91 14.74 21.79 -16.80
CA PRO A 91 14.49 23.03 -16.07
C PRO A 91 13.67 22.79 -14.80
N ILE A 92 13.98 23.56 -13.75
CA ILE A 92 13.31 23.50 -12.46
C ILE A 92 12.13 24.46 -12.48
N TYR A 93 10.99 24.01 -11.95
CA TYR A 93 9.85 24.87 -11.64
C TYR A 93 9.63 24.91 -10.13
N GLY A 94 9.06 26.01 -9.67
CA GLY A 94 8.85 26.25 -8.26
C GLY A 94 7.95 27.44 -8.01
N ASP A 95 7.99 27.95 -6.78
CA ASP A 95 7.22 29.14 -6.42
C ASP A 95 8.16 30.31 -6.13
N VAL A 96 7.74 31.53 -6.48
CA VAL A 96 8.43 32.75 -6.10
C VAL A 96 7.72 33.38 -4.90
N LEU A 97 8.44 33.61 -3.81
CA LEU A 97 7.96 34.32 -2.62
C LEU A 97 8.85 35.52 -2.31
N CYS A 98 8.27 36.72 -2.36
CA CYS A 98 8.95 37.96 -1.97
C CYS A 98 8.86 38.24 -0.47
N ALA A 99 9.81 39.01 0.06
CA ALA A 99 9.82 39.43 1.46
C ALA A 99 8.56 40.21 1.87
N ASP A 100 7.97 40.95 0.93
CA ASP A 100 6.73 41.71 1.10
C ASP A 100 5.45 40.86 0.96
N GLY A 101 5.58 39.57 0.66
CA GLY A 101 4.51 38.58 0.51
C GLY A 101 3.87 38.47 -0.86
N VAL A 102 4.40 39.16 -1.88
CA VAL A 102 4.01 38.80 -3.25
C VAL A 102 4.43 37.36 -3.51
N TYR A 103 3.48 36.56 -4.00
CA TYR A 103 3.68 35.14 -4.26
C TYR A 103 3.18 34.77 -5.65
N LEU A 104 4.02 34.06 -6.40
CA LEU A 104 3.72 33.54 -7.73
C LEU A 104 3.95 32.02 -7.73
N PRO A 105 2.88 31.21 -7.83
CA PRO A 105 3.03 29.76 -7.94
C PRO A 105 3.48 29.34 -9.34
N HIS A 106 4.09 28.15 -9.43
CA HIS A 106 4.36 27.46 -10.70
C HIS A 106 5.14 28.31 -11.72
N VAL A 107 6.27 28.84 -11.29
CA VAL A 107 7.21 29.64 -12.10
C VAL A 107 8.41 28.78 -12.48
N TRP A 108 8.80 28.84 -13.75
CA TRP A 108 10.04 28.24 -14.25
C TRP A 108 11.24 29.14 -13.90
N GLU A 109 12.27 28.54 -13.28
CA GLU A 109 13.44 29.29 -12.80
C GLU A 109 14.14 30.05 -13.94
N MET A 110 14.22 29.44 -15.12
CA MET A 110 14.95 29.97 -16.28
C MET A 110 14.29 31.22 -16.91
N ASP A 111 13.00 31.42 -16.67
CA ASP A 111 12.17 32.36 -17.42
C ASP A 111 11.66 33.52 -16.55
N MET A 112 11.99 33.51 -15.25
CA MET A 112 11.66 34.57 -14.31
C MET A 112 12.63 35.75 -14.44
N HIS A 113 12.10 36.97 -14.38
CA HIS A 113 12.86 38.21 -14.48
C HIS A 113 12.40 39.24 -13.43
N THR A 114 13.29 40.14 -13.05
CA THR A 114 13.02 41.25 -12.12
C THR A 114 13.50 42.57 -12.68
N SER A 115 12.90 43.68 -12.26
CA SER A 115 13.49 45.00 -12.48
C SER A 115 14.74 45.20 -11.59
N TYR A 116 15.56 46.19 -11.93
CA TYR A 116 16.81 46.47 -11.19
C TYR A 116 16.58 46.90 -9.74
N ASP A 117 15.50 47.62 -9.49
CA ASP A 117 15.04 48.02 -8.15
C ASP A 117 14.25 46.92 -7.42
N GLY A 118 14.03 45.77 -8.07
CA GLY A 118 13.29 44.63 -7.52
C GLY A 118 11.78 44.82 -7.43
N ARG A 119 11.22 45.99 -7.79
CA ARG A 119 9.79 46.29 -7.70
C ARG A 119 8.93 45.41 -8.60
N TRP A 120 9.40 45.16 -9.82
CA TRP A 120 8.64 44.48 -10.85
C TRP A 120 9.13 43.05 -11.02
N LEU A 121 8.19 42.13 -11.12
CA LEU A 121 8.44 40.72 -11.39
C LEU A 121 7.78 40.35 -12.73
N ARG A 122 8.47 39.55 -13.53
CA ARG A 122 7.93 39.05 -14.79
C ARG A 122 8.21 37.57 -14.95
N THR A 123 7.18 36.75 -15.15
CA THR A 123 7.33 35.34 -15.53
C THR A 123 7.49 35.20 -17.06
N GLY A 124 7.87 34.02 -17.54
CA GLY A 124 7.94 33.74 -18.98
C GLY A 124 6.88 32.76 -19.46
N PHE A 125 7.06 32.24 -20.67
CA PHE A 125 6.04 31.54 -21.45
C PHE A 125 6.37 30.05 -21.66
N TYR A 126 7.25 29.47 -20.84
CA TYR A 126 7.83 28.13 -21.06
C TYR A 126 6.77 27.02 -21.25
N ASP A 127 5.73 27.00 -20.41
CA ASP A 127 4.61 26.03 -20.50
C ASP A 127 3.23 26.70 -20.61
N SER A 128 3.19 28.01 -20.86
CA SER A 128 1.98 28.83 -20.84
C SER A 128 1.93 29.81 -22.01
N GLU A 129 0.74 30.02 -22.58
CA GLU A 129 0.52 31.03 -23.63
C GLU A 129 0.48 32.46 -23.07
N THR A 130 0.42 32.59 -21.74
CA THR A 130 0.38 33.86 -21.01
C THR A 130 1.43 33.90 -19.92
N ALA A 131 1.94 35.10 -19.61
CA ALA A 131 2.84 35.34 -18.49
C ALA A 131 2.25 36.38 -17.54
N HIS A 132 2.90 36.55 -16.38
CA HIS A 132 2.51 37.52 -15.36
C HIS A 132 3.56 38.61 -15.27
N LEU A 133 3.11 39.86 -15.35
CA LEU A 133 3.86 41.03 -14.90
C LEU A 133 3.25 41.50 -13.58
N VAL A 134 4.08 41.71 -12.54
CA VAL A 134 3.61 42.09 -11.21
C VAL A 134 4.34 43.32 -10.69
N ASP A 135 3.56 44.31 -10.26
CA ASP A 135 3.98 45.49 -9.53
C ASP A 135 3.87 45.23 -8.02
N ARG A 136 4.99 44.96 -7.34
CA ARG A 136 4.99 44.67 -5.91
C ARG A 136 4.61 45.88 -5.06
N LYS A 137 4.92 47.10 -5.52
CA LYS A 137 4.69 48.35 -4.79
C LYS A 137 3.22 48.75 -4.80
N SER A 138 2.58 48.73 -5.98
CA SER A 138 1.16 49.07 -6.11
C SER A 138 0.22 47.87 -6.01
N ARG A 139 0.76 46.65 -5.80
CA ARG A 139 0.01 45.38 -5.68
C ARG A 139 -0.93 45.15 -6.86
N ARG A 140 -0.39 45.23 -8.07
CA ARG A 140 -1.13 44.98 -9.32
C ARG A 140 -0.43 43.91 -10.15
N SER A 141 -1.20 43.17 -10.94
CA SER A 141 -0.70 42.23 -11.92
C SER A 141 -1.35 42.42 -13.28
N TRP A 142 -0.62 42.06 -14.32
CA TRP A 142 -1.09 41.96 -15.70
C TRP A 142 -0.86 40.53 -16.16
N VAL A 143 -1.87 39.95 -16.81
CA VAL A 143 -1.70 38.76 -17.63
C VAL A 143 -1.32 39.26 -19.02
N ILE A 144 -0.11 38.93 -19.46
CA ILE A 144 0.46 39.41 -20.73
C ILE A 144 0.52 38.27 -21.74
N SER A 145 0.22 38.58 -22.99
CA SER A 145 0.39 37.67 -24.12
C SER A 145 1.85 37.62 -24.60
N LYS A 146 2.20 36.59 -25.38
CA LYS A 146 3.56 36.45 -25.91
C LYS A 146 4.07 37.67 -26.71
N PRO A 147 3.28 38.28 -27.62
CA PRO A 147 3.73 39.50 -28.32
C PRO A 147 3.96 40.70 -27.39
N GLU A 148 3.12 40.86 -26.35
CA GLU A 148 3.31 41.89 -25.32
C GLU A 148 4.56 41.61 -24.47
N GLY A 149 4.84 40.33 -24.20
CA GLY A 149 6.07 39.88 -23.56
C GLY A 149 7.33 40.22 -24.36
N GLU A 150 7.31 40.02 -25.68
CA GLU A 150 8.41 40.39 -26.59
C GLU A 150 8.65 41.91 -26.63
N LEU A 151 7.58 42.71 -26.58
CA LEU A 151 7.70 44.17 -26.43
C LEU A 151 8.31 44.54 -25.06
N LEU A 152 7.92 43.81 -24.02
CA LEU A 152 8.43 43.99 -22.66
C LEU A 152 9.90 43.56 -22.53
N ASP A 153 10.35 42.54 -23.27
CA ASP A 153 11.76 42.10 -23.35
C ASP A 153 12.68 43.21 -23.90
N ALA A 154 12.15 44.09 -24.75
CA ALA A 154 12.88 45.25 -25.25
C ALA A 154 13.11 46.34 -24.18
N ILE A 155 12.47 46.20 -23.01
CA ILE A 155 12.64 47.06 -21.82
C ILE A 155 13.66 46.42 -20.86
N HIS A 156 14.09 47.21 -19.88
CA HIS A 156 15.11 46.82 -18.92
C HIS A 156 14.64 45.76 -17.91
N TRP A 157 15.13 44.54 -18.05
CA TRP A 157 14.94 43.40 -17.12
C TRP A 157 16.28 42.74 -16.79
N ARG A 158 16.35 42.05 -15.66
CA ARG A 158 17.47 41.17 -15.30
C ARG A 158 16.96 39.86 -14.76
N MET A 159 17.80 38.83 -14.80
CA MET A 159 17.52 37.61 -14.04
C MET A 159 17.43 37.93 -12.54
N PRO A 160 16.46 37.33 -11.82
CA PRO A 160 16.37 37.42 -10.36
C PRO A 160 17.68 36.95 -9.71
N ARG A 161 18.06 37.63 -8.64
CA ARG A 161 19.18 37.20 -7.80
C ARG A 161 18.64 36.22 -6.77
N TRP A 162 18.78 34.93 -7.04
CA TRP A 162 18.29 33.86 -6.16
C TRP A 162 19.13 33.71 -4.88
N SER A 163 20.45 33.92 -5.01
CA SER A 163 21.43 34.05 -3.93
C SER A 163 21.69 35.53 -3.67
N GLY A 164 21.88 35.92 -2.41
CA GLY A 164 22.16 37.31 -2.01
C GLY A 164 23.52 37.86 -2.49
N GLU A 165 23.89 37.63 -3.74
CA GLU A 165 25.08 38.17 -4.39
C GLU A 165 25.01 39.71 -4.36
N SER A 166 25.84 40.27 -3.48
CA SER A 166 26.33 41.64 -3.59
C SER A 166 26.90 41.83 -5.00
N ILE A 167 26.67 43.01 -5.55
CA ILE A 167 27.22 43.49 -6.84
C ILE A 167 28.58 42.86 -7.10
N ASN A 168 28.65 41.88 -8.02
CA ASN A 168 29.94 41.38 -8.46
C ASN A 168 30.64 42.54 -9.18
N GLU A 169 31.85 42.86 -8.70
CA GLU A 169 32.75 43.91 -9.20
C GLU A 169 33.28 43.65 -10.63
N SER A 170 32.80 42.59 -11.29
CA SER A 170 33.04 42.30 -12.70
C SER A 170 31.93 42.88 -13.57
N GLY A 171 31.96 44.20 -13.75
CA GLY A 171 31.09 44.94 -14.66
C GLY A 171 31.18 44.44 -16.11
N ILE A 172 30.29 43.51 -16.47
CA ILE A 172 30.01 43.16 -17.86
C ILE A 172 28.49 43.17 -18.01
N ALA A 173 28.04 44.11 -18.86
CA ALA A 173 26.67 44.46 -19.25
C ALA A 173 25.89 45.47 -18.36
N ASP A 174 26.54 46.53 -17.89
CA ASP A 174 25.91 47.86 -17.80
C ASP A 174 26.44 48.68 -18.97
N ASP A 175 25.59 49.04 -19.95
CA ASP A 175 25.71 50.25 -20.81
C ASP A 175 24.91 50.06 -22.12
N ALA A 176 23.57 50.21 -22.05
CA ALA A 176 22.69 50.70 -23.14
C ALA A 176 21.17 50.57 -22.83
N HIS A 177 20.74 50.36 -21.59
CA HIS A 177 19.32 50.14 -21.30
C HIS A 177 18.66 51.38 -20.69
N VAL A 178 17.51 51.77 -21.25
CA VAL A 178 16.73 52.93 -20.83
C VAL A 178 16.04 52.58 -19.51
N ILE A 179 16.60 53.06 -18.40
CA ILE A 179 15.92 53.01 -17.09
C ILE A 179 14.76 54.00 -17.14
N MET A 180 13.54 53.50 -17.29
CA MET A 180 12.33 54.31 -17.24
C MET A 180 12.03 54.70 -15.80
N SER A 181 11.56 55.93 -15.57
CA SER A 181 10.99 56.29 -14.26
C SER A 181 9.71 55.49 -13.98
N ASP A 182 9.36 55.30 -12.71
CA ASP A 182 8.08 54.67 -12.30
C ASP A 182 6.88 55.20 -13.09
N ALA A 183 6.77 56.53 -13.22
CA ALA A 183 5.67 57.18 -13.94
C ALA A 183 5.73 56.96 -15.45
N SER A 184 6.93 56.93 -16.03
CA SER A 184 7.13 56.66 -17.45
C SER A 184 6.80 55.21 -17.81
N PHE A 185 7.18 54.27 -16.94
CA PHE A 185 6.90 52.85 -17.15
C PHE A 185 5.41 52.55 -17.01
N GLU A 186 4.72 53.15 -16.03
CA GLU A 186 3.27 53.04 -15.91
C GLU A 186 2.52 53.65 -17.12
N ALA A 187 3.00 54.77 -17.66
CA ALA A 187 2.45 55.34 -18.90
C ALA A 187 2.68 54.41 -20.11
N TRP A 188 3.88 53.83 -20.22
CA TRP A 188 4.20 52.86 -21.26
C TRP A 188 3.30 51.62 -21.21
N LEU A 189 3.08 51.07 -20.01
CA LEU A 189 2.16 49.95 -19.81
C LEU A 189 0.74 50.30 -20.28
N GLY A 190 0.28 51.53 -20.01
CA GLY A 190 -1.03 52.00 -20.48
C GLY A 190 -1.16 52.14 -22.00
N GLU A 191 -0.06 52.35 -22.71
CA GLU A 191 -0.01 52.46 -24.18
C GLU A 191 0.17 51.11 -24.89
N HIS A 192 0.87 50.15 -24.25
CA HIS A 192 1.35 48.94 -24.90
C HIS A 192 0.71 47.64 -24.40
N MET A 193 0.09 47.62 -23.21
CA MET A 193 -0.60 46.44 -22.68
C MET A 193 -2.09 46.51 -23.00
N SER A 194 -2.64 45.43 -23.57
CA SER A 194 -4.07 45.29 -23.83
C SER A 194 -4.86 44.94 -22.56
N ALA A 195 -4.24 44.18 -21.65
CA ALA A 195 -4.84 43.80 -20.38
C ALA A 195 -4.84 44.97 -19.38
N GLN A 196 -5.98 45.21 -18.74
CA GLN A 196 -6.05 46.16 -17.62
C GLN A 196 -5.35 45.56 -16.38
N PRO A 197 -4.66 46.37 -15.58
CA PRO A 197 -4.09 45.91 -14.32
C PRO A 197 -5.18 45.37 -13.40
N GLN A 198 -4.96 44.18 -12.85
CA GLN A 198 -5.78 43.60 -11.81
C GLN A 198 -5.11 43.78 -10.44
N PRO A 199 -5.85 44.07 -9.37
CA PRO A 199 -5.26 44.07 -8.03
C PRO A 199 -4.82 42.65 -7.65
N LEU A 200 -3.66 42.54 -7.01
CA LEU A 200 -3.29 41.32 -6.30
C LEU A 200 -4.28 41.09 -5.17
N LEU A 201 -4.72 39.85 -5.01
CA LEU A 201 -5.65 39.48 -3.95
C LEU A 201 -4.86 39.11 -2.69
N GLN A 202 -5.21 39.75 -1.58
CA GLN A 202 -4.63 39.44 -0.29
C GLN A 202 -5.29 38.20 0.29
N VAL A 203 -4.50 37.19 0.63
CA VAL A 203 -4.97 36.01 1.35
C VAL A 203 -4.05 35.74 2.53
N VAL A 204 -4.58 35.93 3.74
CA VAL A 204 -3.79 35.95 4.99
C VAL A 204 -2.65 36.97 4.87
N ASP A 205 -1.42 36.52 4.69
CA ASP A 205 -0.23 37.34 4.54
C ASP A 205 0.36 37.30 3.11
N LEU A 206 -0.26 36.61 2.15
CA LEU A 206 0.17 36.58 0.75
C LEU A 206 -0.59 37.58 -0.12
N TRP A 207 0.05 37.99 -1.20
CA TRP A 207 -0.53 38.77 -2.30
C TRP A 207 -0.31 38.01 -3.60
N VAL A 208 -1.40 37.54 -4.21
CA VAL A 208 -1.36 36.60 -5.32
C VAL A 208 -2.16 37.16 -6.51
N PRO A 209 -1.73 36.97 -7.77
CA PRO A 209 -2.58 37.28 -8.92
C PRO A 209 -3.92 36.54 -8.84
N ALA A 210 -5.00 37.19 -9.25
CA ALA A 210 -6.35 36.67 -9.05
C ALA A 210 -6.59 35.34 -9.78
N ASP A 211 -6.00 35.17 -10.96
CA ASP A 211 -6.05 33.97 -11.79
C ASP A 211 -5.18 32.82 -11.27
N CYS A 212 -4.23 33.11 -10.37
CA CYS A 212 -3.43 32.11 -9.68
C CYS A 212 -4.10 31.58 -8.39
N LEU A 213 -5.21 32.18 -7.94
CA LEU A 213 -5.94 31.66 -6.80
C LEU A 213 -6.80 30.44 -7.20
N PRO A 214 -6.74 29.33 -6.44
CA PRO A 214 -7.58 28.18 -6.69
C PRO A 214 -9.07 28.52 -6.47
N ALA A 215 -9.96 27.89 -7.23
CA ALA A 215 -11.41 28.11 -7.12
C ALA A 215 -11.93 27.76 -5.71
N GLU A 216 -11.23 26.87 -5.01
CA GLU A 216 -11.49 26.40 -3.65
C GLU A 216 -11.44 27.52 -2.59
N VAL A 217 -10.82 28.67 -2.89
CA VAL A 217 -10.83 29.84 -2.00
C VAL A 217 -12.25 30.39 -1.82
N ALA A 218 -13.07 30.34 -2.87
CA ALA A 218 -14.46 30.80 -2.85
C ALA A 218 -15.45 29.68 -2.45
N ARG A 219 -14.96 28.49 -2.07
CA ARG A 219 -15.80 27.34 -1.75
C ARG A 219 -16.68 27.66 -0.52
N PRO A 220 -18.00 27.43 -0.60
CA PRO A 220 -18.89 27.70 0.52
C PRO A 220 -18.55 26.79 1.69
N MET A 221 -18.88 27.29 2.88
CA MET A 221 -18.69 26.55 4.12
C MET A 221 -19.55 25.28 4.14
N PRO A 222 -18.99 24.12 4.53
CA PRO A 222 -19.76 22.91 4.67
C PRO A 222 -20.80 23.04 5.78
N THR A 223 -21.94 22.39 5.57
CA THR A 223 -23.01 22.37 6.57
C THR A 223 -22.86 21.12 7.44
N LEU A 224 -22.66 21.33 8.74
CA LEU A 224 -22.64 20.23 9.69
C LEU A 224 -24.06 19.81 10.09
N PRO A 225 -24.31 18.50 10.30
CA PRO A 225 -25.56 18.02 10.86
C PRO A 225 -25.90 18.73 12.17
N GLN A 226 -27.14 19.20 12.29
CA GLN A 226 -27.65 19.78 13.54
C GLN A 226 -28.47 18.72 14.29
N PRO A 227 -28.59 18.83 15.63
CA PRO A 227 -29.39 17.89 16.39
C PRO A 227 -30.86 17.99 15.97
N ALA A 228 -31.54 16.84 15.90
CA ALA A 228 -32.95 16.77 15.48
C ALA A 228 -33.92 17.41 16.49
N GLN A 229 -33.51 17.54 17.75
CA GLN A 229 -34.29 18.14 18.82
C GLN A 229 -33.68 19.48 19.27
N PRO A 230 -34.50 20.44 19.73
CA PRO A 230 -34.01 21.66 20.33
C PRO A 230 -33.09 21.33 21.52
N THR A 231 -31.90 21.92 21.52
CA THR A 231 -30.88 21.65 22.53
C THR A 231 -30.49 22.93 23.27
N PRO A 232 -30.13 22.86 24.56
CA PRO A 232 -29.46 23.97 25.25
C PRO A 232 -28.01 24.17 24.79
N VAL A 233 -27.47 23.26 23.98
CA VAL A 233 -26.12 23.36 23.40
C VAL A 233 -26.10 24.46 22.32
N PRO A 234 -25.09 25.37 22.32
CA PRO A 234 -24.92 26.32 21.23
C PRO A 234 -24.79 25.64 19.87
N PRO A 235 -25.20 26.28 18.76
CA PRO A 235 -25.12 25.69 17.43
C PRO A 235 -23.68 25.31 17.09
N VAL A 236 -23.49 24.13 16.50
CA VAL A 236 -22.18 23.71 15.99
C VAL A 236 -22.03 24.26 14.59
N LEU A 237 -21.08 25.18 14.44
CA LEU A 237 -20.82 25.89 13.20
C LEU A 237 -19.37 25.65 12.76
N LEU A 238 -19.12 25.93 11.50
CA LEU A 238 -17.77 26.02 10.98
C LEU A 238 -17.42 27.48 10.73
N GLN A 239 -16.14 27.79 10.65
CA GLN A 239 -15.60 29.02 10.08
C GLN A 239 -14.36 28.65 9.28
N ARG A 240 -13.98 29.45 8.28
CA ARG A 240 -12.77 29.17 7.52
C ARG A 240 -11.55 29.24 8.46
N HIS A 241 -10.78 28.17 8.55
CA HIS A 241 -9.53 28.17 9.29
C HIS A 241 -8.39 28.66 8.40
N TRP A 242 -7.58 29.56 8.94
CA TRP A 242 -6.38 30.07 8.28
C TRP A 242 -5.17 29.81 9.18
N PRO A 243 -4.07 29.24 8.63
CA PRO A 243 -2.80 29.22 9.33
C PRO A 243 -2.35 30.64 9.68
N ALA A 244 -1.53 30.78 10.72
CA ALA A 244 -1.04 32.08 11.17
C ALA A 244 -0.24 32.85 10.10
N SER A 245 0.41 32.13 9.18
CA SER A 245 1.16 32.69 8.05
C SER A 245 1.31 31.62 6.97
N LEU A 246 0.89 31.92 5.74
CA LEU A 246 1.06 31.02 4.61
C LEU A 246 2.51 31.06 4.10
N ARG A 247 3.20 32.20 4.25
CA ARG A 247 4.62 32.39 3.87
C ARG A 247 5.55 31.38 4.53
N LYS A 248 5.25 30.97 5.76
CA LYS A 248 6.07 30.03 6.54
C LYS A 248 5.85 28.57 6.16
N LEU A 249 4.84 28.26 5.35
CA LEU A 249 4.57 26.90 4.90
C LEU A 249 5.52 26.52 3.75
N ARG A 250 5.91 25.25 3.70
CA ARG A 250 6.65 24.67 2.56
C ARG A 250 5.84 24.79 1.25
N TYR A 251 4.52 24.62 1.35
CA TYR A 251 3.56 24.76 0.25
C TYR A 251 2.51 25.83 0.60
N PRO A 252 2.77 27.12 0.30
CA PRO A 252 1.90 28.23 0.73
C PRO A 252 0.46 28.15 0.20
N MET A 253 0.25 27.53 -0.97
CA MET A 253 -1.07 27.36 -1.58
C MET A 253 -1.86 26.15 -1.08
N ALA A 254 -1.24 25.21 -0.37
CA ALA A 254 -1.90 23.98 0.05
C ALA A 254 -3.17 24.23 0.90
N PRO A 255 -3.21 25.18 1.86
CA PRO A 255 -4.44 25.49 2.63
C PRO A 255 -5.55 26.18 1.81
N LEU A 256 -5.22 26.66 0.61
CA LEU A 256 -6.15 27.28 -0.32
C LEU A 256 -6.80 26.23 -1.21
N GLN A 257 -6.01 25.26 -1.67
CA GLN A 257 -6.46 24.10 -2.45
C GLN A 257 -7.24 23.10 -1.60
N ASN A 258 -6.78 22.84 -0.36
CA ASN A 258 -7.41 21.94 0.59
C ASN A 258 -7.91 22.74 1.79
N PRO A 259 -9.13 23.30 1.69
CA PRO A 259 -9.68 24.19 2.70
C PRO A 259 -9.97 23.47 4.01
N HIS A 260 -9.52 24.11 5.09
CA HIS A 260 -9.73 23.63 6.45
C HIS A 260 -10.74 24.51 7.19
N TRP A 261 -11.53 23.91 8.07
CA TRP A 261 -12.63 24.56 8.74
C TRP A 261 -12.50 24.50 10.27
N GLN A 262 -12.44 25.67 10.89
CA GLN A 262 -12.39 25.85 12.33
C GLN A 262 -13.75 25.46 12.92
N LEU A 263 -13.76 24.50 13.84
CA LEU A 263 -14.97 24.13 14.55
C LEU A 263 -15.33 25.21 15.57
N MET A 264 -16.60 25.63 15.56
CA MET A 264 -17.18 26.61 16.47
C MET A 264 -18.34 25.97 17.25
N LEU A 265 -18.38 26.23 18.55
CA LEU A 265 -19.55 25.93 19.39
C LEU A 265 -20.18 27.28 19.79
N GLY A 266 -21.25 27.67 19.11
CA GLY A 266 -21.76 29.03 19.13
C GLY A 266 -20.72 29.99 18.55
N GLU A 267 -20.30 30.98 19.34
CA GLU A 267 -19.27 31.96 18.96
C GLU A 267 -17.86 31.55 19.43
N THR A 268 -17.70 30.42 20.12
CA THR A 268 -16.42 30.01 20.70
C THR A 268 -15.69 29.02 19.81
N ALA A 269 -14.46 29.36 19.42
CA ALA A 269 -13.57 28.47 18.67
C ALA A 269 -13.15 27.26 19.51
N GLN A 270 -13.26 26.08 18.92
CA GLN A 270 -12.90 24.80 19.54
C GLN A 270 -11.48 24.38 19.12
N PRO A 271 -10.82 23.45 19.83
CA PRO A 271 -9.45 23.05 19.51
C PRO A 271 -9.35 22.12 18.27
N TRP A 272 -10.32 22.18 17.35
CA TRP A 272 -10.48 21.24 16.25
C TRP A 272 -10.66 21.94 14.90
N VAL A 273 -9.99 21.40 13.89
CA VAL A 273 -10.09 21.78 12.49
C VAL A 273 -10.54 20.58 11.67
N LEU A 274 -11.45 20.78 10.73
CA LEU A 274 -12.00 19.76 9.86
C LEU A 274 -11.50 19.95 8.43
N ASP A 275 -11.35 18.86 7.70
CA ASP A 275 -11.17 18.86 6.26
C ASP A 275 -12.52 18.73 5.52
N GLU A 276 -12.48 18.40 4.23
CA GLU A 276 -13.65 18.27 3.38
C GLU A 276 -14.48 17.01 3.67
N SER A 277 -13.85 15.94 4.15
CA SER A 277 -14.40 14.59 4.31
C SER A 277 -15.11 14.36 5.65
N HIS A 278 -15.55 15.45 6.30
CA HIS A 278 -16.09 15.46 7.64
C HIS A 278 -17.32 14.55 7.83
N SER A 279 -17.20 13.57 8.73
CA SER A 279 -18.34 12.84 9.28
C SER A 279 -18.58 13.28 10.72
N MET A 280 -19.75 13.89 10.99
CA MET A 280 -20.19 14.25 12.34
C MET A 280 -21.53 13.62 12.67
N VAL A 281 -21.67 13.05 13.87
CA VAL A 281 -22.92 12.45 14.34
C VAL A 281 -23.30 12.93 15.73
N TRP A 282 -24.55 13.39 15.85
CA TRP A 282 -25.16 13.71 17.13
C TRP A 282 -25.72 12.47 17.81
N ARG A 283 -25.60 12.44 19.13
CA ARG A 283 -26.36 11.53 19.98
C ARG A 283 -27.84 11.95 20.00
N ALA A 284 -28.73 10.98 20.14
CA ALA A 284 -30.18 11.19 19.99
C ALA A 284 -30.77 12.23 20.97
N ASP A 285 -30.16 12.40 22.14
CA ASP A 285 -30.55 13.37 23.17
C ASP A 285 -29.96 14.77 22.96
N ALA A 286 -29.19 14.98 21.88
CA ALA A 286 -28.52 16.23 21.55
C ALA A 286 -27.54 16.75 22.63
N GLN A 287 -27.05 15.87 23.52
CA GLN A 287 -26.09 16.22 24.57
C GLN A 287 -24.65 15.81 24.27
N ALA A 288 -24.44 15.09 23.17
CA ALA A 288 -23.12 14.69 22.71
C ALA A 288 -23.05 14.63 21.19
N PHE A 289 -21.86 14.83 20.63
CA PHE A 289 -21.57 14.55 19.22
C PHE A 289 -20.13 14.08 19.04
N ALA A 290 -19.89 13.38 17.93
CA ALA A 290 -18.58 12.85 17.57
C ALA A 290 -18.23 13.20 16.13
N LEU A 291 -16.95 13.43 15.87
CA LEU A 291 -16.42 13.69 14.53
C LEU A 291 -14.95 13.30 14.41
N TYR A 292 -14.47 13.20 13.16
CA TYR A 292 -13.05 13.20 12.87
C TYR A 292 -12.53 14.62 12.65
N ALA A 293 -11.41 14.96 13.29
CA ALA A 293 -10.82 16.29 13.18
C ALA A 293 -9.31 16.27 13.46
N TYR A 294 -8.64 17.35 13.06
CA TYR A 294 -7.25 17.64 13.38
C TYR A 294 -7.17 18.65 14.54
N PRO A 295 -6.22 18.50 15.47
CA PRO A 295 -6.03 19.48 16.52
C PRO A 295 -5.56 20.82 15.95
N THR A 296 -6.07 21.95 16.45
CA THR A 296 -5.63 23.30 16.03
C THR A 296 -4.20 23.64 16.44
N GLN A 297 -3.68 22.97 17.48
CA GLN A 297 -2.33 23.19 18.01
C GLN A 297 -1.46 21.95 17.78
N GLY A 298 -0.23 22.19 17.31
CA GLY A 298 0.76 21.15 16.98
C GLY A 298 1.56 21.53 15.75
N ASP A 299 2.64 20.80 15.48
CA ASP A 299 3.35 20.92 14.20
C ASP A 299 2.41 20.43 13.08
N ALA A 300 2.09 21.32 12.13
CA ALA A 300 1.21 21.00 11.01
C ALA A 300 1.72 19.81 10.16
N SER A 301 3.03 19.55 10.19
CA SER A 301 3.63 18.38 9.53
C SER A 301 3.37 17.05 10.26
N GLN A 302 2.89 17.09 11.50
CA GLN A 302 2.64 15.92 12.36
C GLN A 302 1.18 15.78 12.82
N ALA A 303 0.29 16.68 12.37
CA ALA A 303 -1.12 16.62 12.73
C ALA A 303 -1.76 15.33 12.18
N SER A 304 -2.19 14.45 13.08
CA SER A 304 -2.88 13.20 12.75
C SER A 304 -4.38 13.35 13.00
N LEU A 305 -5.19 12.70 12.16
CA LEU A 305 -6.63 12.63 12.31
C LEU A 305 -7.00 12.00 13.67
N ARG A 306 -7.90 12.65 14.42
CA ARG A 306 -8.38 12.22 15.73
C ARG A 306 -9.87 11.94 15.68
N LEU A 307 -10.33 10.93 16.41
CA LEU A 307 -11.74 10.82 16.74
C LEU A 307 -12.03 11.69 17.96
N ALA A 308 -12.69 12.83 17.76
CA ALA A 308 -13.06 13.77 18.81
C ALA A 308 -14.52 13.58 19.20
N VAL A 309 -14.80 13.58 20.52
CA VAL A 309 -16.14 13.45 21.08
C VAL A 309 -16.36 14.59 22.05
N TRP A 310 -17.43 15.34 21.85
CA TRP A 310 -17.87 16.37 22.78
C TRP A 310 -19.11 15.91 23.54
N MET A 311 -19.13 16.15 24.85
CA MET A 311 -20.28 15.91 25.71
C MET A 311 -20.53 17.11 26.60
N MET A 312 -21.80 17.48 26.80
CA MET A 312 -22.19 18.62 27.62
C MET A 312 -21.63 18.56 29.05
N GLU A 313 -21.61 17.39 29.67
CA GLU A 313 -21.15 17.23 31.06
C GLU A 313 -19.62 17.13 31.21
N ARG A 314 -18.88 16.83 30.13
CA ARG A 314 -17.46 16.43 30.21
C ARG A 314 -16.54 17.19 29.27
N GLY A 315 -17.09 17.99 28.35
CA GLY A 315 -16.33 18.66 27.31
C GLY A 315 -15.75 17.68 26.30
N TRP A 316 -14.58 18.03 25.77
CA TRP A 316 -13.90 17.27 24.72
C TRP A 316 -13.12 16.07 25.25
N GLN A 317 -13.30 14.95 24.58
CA GLN A 317 -12.46 13.76 24.66
C GLN A 317 -11.97 13.40 23.26
N GLN A 318 -10.89 12.62 23.19
CA GLN A 318 -10.33 12.19 21.92
C GLN A 318 -9.74 10.78 21.99
N TRP A 319 -9.79 10.08 20.86
CA TRP A 319 -8.99 8.89 20.61
C TRP A 319 -7.95 9.20 19.54
N PRO A 320 -6.66 9.22 19.92
CA PRO A 320 -5.59 9.52 18.98
C PRO A 320 -5.26 8.39 18.02
N GLN A 321 -5.65 7.17 18.38
CA GLN A 321 -5.32 5.95 17.65
C GLN A 321 -6.61 5.30 17.17
N LEU A 322 -6.59 4.74 15.95
CA LEU A 322 -7.71 3.97 15.43
C LEU A 322 -7.84 2.60 16.10
N MET A 323 -6.74 2.04 16.61
CA MET A 323 -6.70 0.75 17.31
C MET A 323 -5.73 0.79 18.50
N PRO A 324 -5.83 -0.13 19.47
CA PRO A 324 -4.77 -0.34 20.44
C PRO A 324 -3.47 -0.70 19.72
N GLU A 325 -2.34 -0.48 20.38
CA GLU A 325 -1.07 -0.92 19.83
C GLU A 325 -1.06 -2.43 19.51
N ASP A 326 -0.79 -2.73 18.25
CA ASP A 326 -0.57 -4.07 17.73
C ASP A 326 0.78 -4.09 16.98
N ARG A 327 1.41 -5.26 16.90
CA ARG A 327 2.69 -5.47 16.19
C ARG A 327 2.58 -6.53 15.09
N LYS A 328 1.35 -6.98 14.80
CA LYS A 328 1.02 -7.78 13.63
C LYS A 328 1.02 -6.90 12.36
N PRO A 329 1.44 -7.43 11.19
CA PRO A 329 1.38 -6.70 9.92
C PRO A 329 -0.07 -6.68 9.39
N TRP A 330 -0.84 -5.69 9.84
CA TRP A 330 -2.20 -5.40 9.42
C TRP A 330 -2.49 -3.91 9.61
N ALA A 331 -3.53 -3.42 8.95
CA ALA A 331 -3.96 -2.03 9.04
C ALA A 331 -5.49 -1.95 9.20
N LEU A 332 -5.92 -0.86 9.83
CA LEU A 332 -7.32 -0.45 9.84
C LEU A 332 -7.45 0.85 9.07
N GLY A 333 -8.40 0.88 8.15
CA GLY A 333 -8.84 2.09 7.49
C GLY A 333 -10.21 2.53 7.97
N LEU A 334 -10.51 3.80 7.73
CA LEU A 334 -11.89 4.26 7.72
C LEU A 334 -12.53 3.81 6.40
N PRO A 335 -13.81 3.38 6.40
CA PRO A 335 -14.54 3.18 5.15
C PRO A 335 -14.49 4.46 4.32
N ASP A 336 -14.47 4.34 2.99
CA ASP A 336 -14.48 5.51 2.10
C ASP A 336 -15.59 6.48 2.50
N LEU A 337 -15.15 7.73 2.74
CA LEU A 337 -16.02 8.85 3.07
C LEU A 337 -16.67 9.43 1.81
N GLU A 338 -16.29 8.92 0.64
CA GLU A 338 -16.87 9.31 -0.63
C GLU A 338 -18.33 8.84 -0.72
N PRO A 339 -19.23 9.70 -1.22
CA PRO A 339 -20.62 9.31 -1.41
C PRO A 339 -20.68 8.11 -2.37
N PRO A 340 -21.56 7.12 -2.11
CA PRO A 340 -21.64 5.92 -2.93
C PRO A 340 -21.88 6.31 -4.39
N SER A 341 -21.13 5.68 -5.30
CA SER A 341 -21.24 5.89 -6.75
C SER A 341 -22.65 5.54 -7.26
N GLU A 342 -23.36 4.67 -6.52
CA GLU A 342 -24.75 4.31 -6.79
C GLU A 342 -25.72 5.00 -5.82
N PRO A 343 -26.72 5.76 -6.33
CA PRO A 343 -27.64 6.57 -5.51
C PRO A 343 -28.62 5.77 -4.62
N GLN A 344 -28.54 4.44 -4.59
CA GLN A 344 -29.45 3.56 -3.83
C GLN A 344 -28.76 2.74 -2.73
N ALA A 345 -27.43 2.73 -2.64
CA ALA A 345 -26.75 2.12 -1.50
C ALA A 345 -26.82 3.11 -0.31
N PRO A 346 -27.33 2.71 0.87
CA PRO A 346 -27.24 3.56 2.04
C PRO A 346 -25.76 3.84 2.32
N ALA A 347 -25.37 5.11 2.35
CA ALA A 347 -24.02 5.50 2.72
C ALA A 347 -23.69 4.88 4.08
N VAL A 348 -22.65 4.05 4.13
CA VAL A 348 -22.20 3.43 5.37
C VAL A 348 -21.49 4.49 6.17
N LEU A 349 -22.20 5.11 7.11
CA LEU A 349 -21.62 6.16 7.95
C LEU A 349 -20.52 5.55 8.83
N PRO A 350 -19.34 6.21 8.91
CA PRO A 350 -18.21 5.70 9.69
C PRO A 350 -18.45 5.82 11.21
N LEU A 351 -19.42 6.63 11.63
CA LEU A 351 -19.77 6.88 13.02
C LEU A 351 -21.29 6.74 13.22
N SER A 352 -21.70 6.20 14.37
CA SER A 352 -23.10 6.23 14.83
C SER A 352 -23.17 6.05 16.35
N TRP A 353 -24.29 6.45 16.97
CA TRP A 353 -24.49 6.28 18.41
C TRP A 353 -25.40 5.08 18.69
N LEU A 354 -25.00 4.26 19.65
CA LEU A 354 -25.83 3.23 20.28
C LEU A 354 -25.96 3.55 21.76
N ASN A 355 -27.03 4.26 22.12
CA ASN A 355 -27.22 4.84 23.45
C ASN A 355 -26.01 5.76 23.81
N GLU A 356 -25.30 5.43 24.88
CA GLU A 356 -24.11 6.15 25.36
C GLU A 356 -22.80 5.72 24.66
N LEU A 357 -22.84 4.66 23.86
CA LEU A 357 -21.66 4.15 23.14
C LEU A 357 -21.60 4.76 21.74
N LEU A 358 -20.42 5.23 21.37
CA LEU A 358 -20.13 5.63 20.01
C LEU A 358 -19.60 4.42 19.24
N LEU A 359 -20.29 4.04 18.18
CA LEU A 359 -19.87 3.03 17.22
C LEU A 359 -18.99 3.70 16.18
N GLN A 360 -17.76 3.22 16.07
CA GLN A 360 -16.80 3.66 15.06
C GLN A 360 -16.50 2.51 14.11
N ARG A 361 -17.05 2.57 12.91
CA ARG A 361 -16.84 1.55 11.89
C ARG A 361 -15.45 1.67 11.27
N VAL A 362 -14.76 0.54 11.17
CA VAL A 362 -13.44 0.43 10.54
C VAL A 362 -13.39 -0.80 9.64
N GLN A 363 -12.55 -0.74 8.62
CA GLN A 363 -12.26 -1.84 7.71
C GLN A 363 -10.87 -2.39 7.95
N LEU A 364 -10.78 -3.72 7.96
CA LEU A 364 -9.55 -4.48 8.03
C LEU A 364 -8.94 -4.59 6.63
N ASP A 365 -7.63 -4.39 6.54
CA ASP A 365 -6.88 -4.62 5.31
C ASP A 365 -7.02 -6.06 4.81
N ARG A 366 -6.81 -6.24 3.52
CA ARG A 366 -6.65 -7.55 2.91
C ARG A 366 -5.16 -7.91 2.86
N PRO A 367 -4.77 -9.12 3.31
CA PRO A 367 -3.40 -9.60 3.14
C PRO A 367 -3.14 -10.04 1.69
N GLU A 368 -1.98 -9.70 1.15
CA GLU A 368 -1.51 -10.12 -0.17
C GLU A 368 -0.10 -10.69 -0.09
N THR A 369 0.20 -11.65 -0.95
CA THR A 369 1.55 -12.22 -1.09
C THR A 369 2.26 -11.64 -2.31
N GLU A 370 3.58 -11.72 -2.33
CA GLU A 370 4.44 -11.28 -3.44
C GLU A 370 4.01 -11.82 -4.82
N ARG A 371 3.56 -13.08 -4.92
CA ARG A 371 3.23 -13.77 -6.19
C ARG A 371 1.83 -14.38 -6.20
N LEU A 372 0.80 -13.60 -5.89
CA LEU A 372 -0.61 -14.01 -5.79
C LEU A 372 -0.87 -15.08 -4.72
N HIS A 373 -0.40 -16.31 -4.94
CA HIS A 373 -0.67 -17.49 -4.12
C HIS A 373 0.40 -17.80 -3.06
N ASP A 374 1.64 -17.32 -3.26
CA ASP A 374 2.74 -17.49 -2.32
C ASP A 374 3.75 -16.34 -2.36
N GLY A 375 4.63 -16.28 -1.36
CA GLY A 375 5.65 -15.24 -1.29
C GLY A 375 6.44 -15.26 0.01
N THR A 376 7.52 -14.49 0.04
CA THR A 376 8.34 -14.35 1.27
C THR A 376 7.96 -13.14 2.12
N SER A 377 7.05 -12.31 1.62
CA SER A 377 6.52 -11.11 2.27
C SER A 377 5.00 -11.05 2.17
N ILE A 378 4.41 -10.26 3.06
CA ILE A 378 2.98 -9.96 3.09
C ILE A 378 2.82 -8.45 2.99
N SER A 379 1.98 -7.99 2.05
CA SER A 379 1.51 -6.60 1.99
C SER A 379 0.07 -6.49 2.49
N CYS A 380 -0.31 -5.27 2.87
CA CYS A 380 -1.65 -4.93 3.34
C CYS A 380 -2.31 -4.04 2.30
N ALA A 381 -3.40 -4.49 1.68
CA ALA A 381 -4.19 -3.72 0.74
C ALA A 381 -5.42 -3.13 1.44
N MET A 382 -5.56 -1.81 1.37
CA MET A 382 -6.73 -1.08 1.88
C MET A 382 -7.73 -0.72 0.79
N SER A 383 -7.29 -0.68 -0.47
CA SER A 383 -8.15 -0.40 -1.63
C SER A 383 -8.92 -1.65 -2.05
N GLU A 384 -10.00 -1.44 -2.79
CA GLU A 384 -10.67 -2.54 -3.48
C GLU A 384 -9.69 -3.20 -4.47
N VAL A 385 -9.48 -4.50 -4.31
CA VAL A 385 -8.67 -5.33 -5.21
C VAL A 385 -9.51 -6.49 -5.72
N ASP A 386 -9.24 -6.92 -6.96
CA ASP A 386 -9.88 -8.09 -7.53
C ASP A 386 -9.29 -9.39 -6.98
N VAL A 387 -10.17 -10.35 -6.70
CA VAL A 387 -9.81 -11.66 -6.15
C VAL A 387 -10.52 -12.77 -6.90
N CYS A 388 -9.86 -13.92 -7.04
CA CYS A 388 -10.47 -15.08 -7.67
C CYS A 388 -11.60 -15.65 -6.81
N ALA A 389 -12.83 -15.57 -7.32
CA ALA A 389 -14.04 -16.13 -6.72
C ALA A 389 -14.28 -17.60 -7.14
N ALA A 390 -13.89 -17.94 -8.36
CA ALA A 390 -13.97 -19.28 -8.94
C ALA A 390 -13.12 -19.36 -10.21
N HIS A 391 -13.08 -20.53 -10.84
CA HIS A 391 -12.46 -20.74 -12.16
C HIS A 391 -13.51 -21.12 -13.20
N GLN A 392 -13.28 -20.70 -14.44
CA GLN A 392 -13.95 -21.24 -15.61
C GLN A 392 -13.52 -22.69 -15.86
N ARG A 393 -14.19 -23.39 -16.78
CA ARG A 393 -13.89 -24.82 -17.06
C ARG A 393 -12.47 -25.03 -17.61
N ASP A 394 -11.96 -24.06 -18.35
CA ASP A 394 -10.61 -24.02 -18.92
C ASP A 394 -9.58 -23.45 -17.94
N GLY A 395 -9.99 -23.10 -16.72
CA GLY A 395 -9.10 -22.68 -15.65
C GLY A 395 -8.82 -21.19 -15.58
N LEU A 396 -9.38 -20.37 -16.48
CA LEU A 396 -9.29 -18.92 -16.33
C LEU A 396 -10.00 -18.45 -15.05
N PRO A 397 -9.42 -17.51 -14.28
CA PRO A 397 -10.03 -17.03 -13.06
C PRO A 397 -11.31 -16.22 -13.36
N ILE A 398 -12.29 -16.31 -12.46
CA ILE A 398 -13.46 -15.45 -12.41
C ILE A 398 -13.22 -14.49 -11.26
N LEU A 399 -12.85 -13.25 -11.59
CA LEU A 399 -12.54 -12.22 -10.62
C LEU A 399 -13.78 -11.51 -10.11
N LYS A 400 -13.72 -11.12 -8.84
CA LYS A 400 -14.69 -10.28 -8.16
C LYS A 400 -13.95 -9.32 -7.23
N PRO A 401 -14.54 -8.15 -6.96
CA PRO A 401 -14.11 -7.30 -5.87
C PRO A 401 -13.90 -8.08 -4.57
N SER A 402 -12.81 -7.80 -3.88
CA SER A 402 -12.57 -8.29 -2.53
C SER A 402 -13.68 -7.82 -1.60
N LEU A 403 -14.00 -8.63 -0.59
CA LEU A 403 -14.98 -8.26 0.43
C LEU A 403 -14.24 -7.70 1.65
N PRO A 404 -14.39 -6.40 1.98
CA PRO A 404 -13.75 -5.83 3.15
C PRO A 404 -14.31 -6.48 4.41
N VAL A 405 -13.43 -6.85 5.33
CA VAL A 405 -13.84 -7.31 6.67
C VAL A 405 -14.00 -6.07 7.54
N SER A 406 -15.18 -5.84 8.08
CA SER A 406 -15.48 -4.66 8.91
C SER A 406 -15.82 -5.04 10.35
N LEU A 407 -15.52 -4.12 11.26
CA LEU A 407 -15.97 -4.17 12.65
C LEU A 407 -16.28 -2.76 13.13
N ASP A 408 -17.06 -2.64 14.21
CA ASP A 408 -17.22 -1.35 14.88
C ASP A 408 -16.49 -1.34 16.23
N TRP A 409 -15.66 -0.34 16.48
CA TRP A 409 -15.19 -0.06 17.83
C TRP A 409 -16.34 0.50 18.66
N LEU A 410 -16.53 -0.06 19.85
CA LEU A 410 -17.47 0.41 20.87
C LEU A 410 -16.74 1.42 21.78
N ARG A 411 -16.73 2.68 21.36
CA ARG A 411 -16.11 3.77 22.12
C ARG A 411 -17.02 4.19 23.25
N ASP A 412 -16.53 4.02 24.48
CA ASP A 412 -17.22 4.46 25.68
C ASP A 412 -16.56 5.73 26.21
N PRO A 413 -17.22 6.90 26.08
CA PRO A 413 -16.68 8.14 26.61
C PRO A 413 -16.56 8.18 28.16
N ALA A 414 -17.20 7.25 28.87
CA ALA A 414 -16.97 7.04 30.31
C ALA A 414 -15.79 6.13 30.62
N GLN A 415 -15.35 5.33 29.67
CA GLN A 415 -14.22 4.42 29.83
C GLN A 415 -13.30 4.49 28.61
N PRO A 416 -12.65 5.64 28.35
CA PRO A 416 -11.91 5.84 27.10
C PRO A 416 -10.70 4.92 26.92
N ALA A 417 -10.17 4.38 28.02
CA ALA A 417 -9.10 3.39 28.02
C ALA A 417 -9.59 1.97 27.71
N LEU A 418 -10.89 1.69 27.81
CA LEU A 418 -11.45 0.37 27.53
C LEU A 418 -11.68 0.22 26.03
N TRP A 419 -10.99 -0.76 25.45
CA TRP A 419 -11.13 -1.09 24.04
C TRP A 419 -12.07 -2.27 23.86
N ARG A 420 -13.13 -2.03 23.07
CA ARG A 420 -14.11 -3.05 22.70
C ARG A 420 -14.43 -2.96 21.23
N ALA A 421 -14.53 -4.10 20.55
CA ALA A 421 -14.93 -4.20 19.15
C ALA A 421 -16.16 -5.09 19.02
N GLN A 422 -17.02 -4.81 18.05
CA GLN A 422 -18.13 -5.67 17.64
C GLN A 422 -18.00 -6.09 16.18
N SER A 423 -18.29 -7.36 15.90
CA SER A 423 -18.31 -7.89 14.52
C SER A 423 -19.61 -7.55 13.79
N GLU A 424 -19.63 -7.88 12.50
CA GLU A 424 -20.88 -8.18 11.79
C GLU A 424 -21.68 -9.31 12.48
N PRO A 425 -23.02 -9.36 12.30
CA PRO A 425 -23.87 -10.27 13.05
C PRO A 425 -23.68 -11.74 12.62
N LEU A 426 -23.48 -12.60 13.61
CA LEU A 426 -23.53 -14.05 13.52
C LEU A 426 -24.88 -14.53 14.05
N LYS A 427 -25.71 -15.13 13.17
CA LYS A 427 -27.08 -15.59 13.50
C LYS A 427 -27.92 -14.51 14.21
N GLY A 428 -27.77 -13.26 13.77
CA GLY A 428 -28.50 -12.10 14.32
C GLY A 428 -27.90 -11.50 15.60
N GLN A 429 -26.82 -12.07 16.16
CA GLN A 429 -26.11 -11.52 17.32
C GLN A 429 -24.66 -11.20 16.99
N ARG A 430 -24.10 -10.14 17.56
CA ARG A 430 -22.70 -9.73 17.32
C ARG A 430 -21.77 -10.38 18.32
N LEU A 431 -20.54 -10.65 17.89
CA LEU A 431 -19.45 -10.98 18.79
C LEU A 431 -18.87 -9.67 19.36
N ILE A 432 -18.49 -9.67 20.63
CA ILE A 432 -17.87 -8.54 21.31
C ILE A 432 -16.50 -8.96 21.82
N TRP A 433 -15.45 -8.30 21.33
CA TRP A 433 -14.08 -8.42 21.81
C TRP A 433 -13.84 -7.34 22.85
N THR A 434 -13.34 -7.71 24.02
CA THR A 434 -12.91 -6.76 25.05
C THR A 434 -11.42 -6.94 25.29
N LEU A 435 -10.65 -5.87 25.12
CA LEU A 435 -9.21 -5.91 25.31
C LEU A 435 -8.88 -6.37 26.73
N SER A 436 -8.09 -7.42 26.84
CA SER A 436 -7.66 -8.01 28.11
C SER A 436 -6.19 -7.72 28.40
N LYS A 437 -5.33 -7.74 27.37
CA LYS A 437 -3.91 -7.43 27.47
C LYS A 437 -3.43 -6.73 26.19
N PRO A 438 -2.60 -5.67 26.30
CA PRO A 438 -1.99 -5.04 25.13
C PRO A 438 -0.98 -5.99 24.46
N ALA A 439 -0.61 -5.69 23.21
CA ALA A 439 0.51 -6.36 22.56
C ALA A 439 1.81 -6.12 23.34
N ARG A 440 2.74 -7.08 23.27
CA ARG A 440 4.09 -6.89 23.82
C ARG A 440 4.92 -6.05 22.84
N GLU A 441 5.97 -5.41 23.34
CA GLU A 441 6.97 -4.70 22.51
C GLU A 441 7.90 -5.68 21.76
N GLU A 442 7.29 -6.56 20.97
CA GLU A 442 7.96 -7.62 20.24
C GLU A 442 7.32 -7.74 18.84
N LEU A 443 8.14 -7.80 17.80
CA LEU A 443 7.68 -7.95 16.41
C LEU A 443 6.74 -9.16 16.25
N GLY A 444 5.55 -8.92 15.69
CA GLY A 444 4.54 -9.93 15.40
C GLY A 444 3.57 -10.25 16.54
N GLU A 445 3.80 -9.73 17.75
CA GLU A 445 2.90 -9.97 18.88
C GLU A 445 1.60 -9.15 18.76
N THR A 446 0.48 -9.75 19.19
CA THR A 446 -0.86 -9.14 19.11
C THR A 446 -1.44 -8.89 20.48
N ALA A 447 -2.39 -7.95 20.54
CA ALA A 447 -3.22 -7.76 21.71
C ALA A 447 -4.16 -8.96 21.93
N ALA A 448 -4.47 -9.25 23.19
CA ALA A 448 -5.35 -10.36 23.57
C ALA A 448 -6.72 -9.84 24.00
N TYR A 449 -7.78 -10.50 23.54
CA TYR A 449 -9.17 -10.11 23.79
C TYR A 449 -9.95 -11.25 24.43
N ASN A 450 -10.84 -10.90 25.36
CA ASN A 450 -11.92 -11.79 25.80
C ASN A 450 -13.08 -11.66 24.81
N LEU A 451 -13.73 -12.77 24.49
CA LEU A 451 -14.75 -12.81 23.45
C LEU A 451 -16.11 -13.23 24.02
N GLN A 452 -17.16 -12.52 23.64
CA GLN A 452 -18.53 -12.74 24.08
C GLN A 452 -19.50 -12.76 22.89
N TRP A 453 -20.51 -13.61 22.94
CA TRP A 453 -21.61 -13.68 21.97
C TRP A 453 -22.96 -13.74 22.71
N GLY A 454 -23.72 -12.65 22.68
CA GLY A 454 -24.87 -12.49 23.56
C GLY A 454 -24.44 -12.59 25.03
N GLU A 455 -25.09 -13.45 25.81
CA GLU A 455 -24.73 -13.72 27.21
C GLU A 455 -23.61 -14.76 27.38
N ARG A 456 -23.13 -15.38 26.29
CA ARG A 456 -22.14 -16.46 26.36
C ARG A 456 -20.72 -15.91 26.22
N HIS A 457 -19.88 -16.20 27.19
CA HIS A 457 -18.43 -16.00 27.06
C HIS A 457 -17.79 -17.19 26.35
N LEU A 458 -17.04 -16.91 25.30
CA LEU A 458 -16.25 -17.92 24.60
C LEU A 458 -14.93 -18.14 25.37
N PRO A 459 -14.59 -19.39 25.72
CA PRO A 459 -13.42 -19.68 26.54
C PRO A 459 -12.12 -19.30 25.83
N GLY A 460 -11.12 -18.90 26.62
CA GLY A 460 -9.78 -18.55 26.12
C GLY A 460 -9.60 -17.06 25.81
N THR A 461 -8.46 -16.74 25.21
CA THR A 461 -8.10 -15.40 24.73
C THR A 461 -7.96 -15.43 23.23
N TRP A 462 -8.33 -14.32 22.58
CA TRP A 462 -8.52 -14.24 21.13
C TRP A 462 -7.71 -13.10 20.54
N ALA A 463 -7.18 -13.28 19.33
CA ALA A 463 -6.68 -12.17 18.53
C ALA A 463 -7.88 -11.46 17.87
N LEU A 464 -7.73 -10.18 17.56
CA LEU A 464 -8.73 -9.44 16.79
C LEU A 464 -8.58 -9.74 15.28
N GLU A 465 -8.73 -11.01 14.92
CA GLU A 465 -8.74 -11.50 13.54
C GLU A 465 -9.92 -12.47 13.40
N HIS A 466 -10.89 -12.12 12.57
CA HIS A 466 -12.08 -12.93 12.38
C HIS A 466 -12.70 -12.71 11.01
N VAL A 467 -13.49 -13.68 10.57
CA VAL A 467 -14.35 -13.56 9.40
C VAL A 467 -15.71 -14.20 9.69
N ILE A 468 -16.79 -13.46 9.44
CA ILE A 468 -18.17 -13.97 9.56
C ILE A 468 -18.62 -14.50 8.20
N VAL A 469 -18.64 -15.83 8.06
CA VAL A 469 -19.01 -16.51 6.81
C VAL A 469 -20.53 -16.63 6.73
N GLN A 470 -21.12 -15.92 5.75
CA GLN A 470 -22.56 -15.97 5.43
C GLN A 470 -23.49 -15.73 6.64
N GLY A 471 -23.04 -14.96 7.64
CA GLY A 471 -23.77 -14.74 8.89
C GLY A 471 -24.02 -16.00 9.73
N ARG A 472 -23.40 -17.15 9.38
CA ARG A 472 -23.67 -18.46 9.98
C ARG A 472 -22.52 -19.03 10.79
N TRP A 473 -21.28 -18.74 10.39
CA TRP A 473 -20.08 -19.19 11.09
C TRP A 473 -19.17 -18.01 11.35
N ALA A 474 -18.57 -17.94 12.54
CA ALA A 474 -17.45 -17.07 12.81
C ALA A 474 -16.17 -17.90 12.83
N ILE A 475 -15.25 -17.57 11.93
CA ILE A 475 -13.90 -18.14 11.96
C ILE A 475 -13.03 -17.20 12.80
N LEU A 476 -12.42 -17.74 13.84
CA LEU A 476 -11.77 -17.01 14.90
C LEU A 476 -10.34 -17.50 15.08
N MET A 477 -9.44 -16.57 15.36
CA MET A 477 -8.04 -16.86 15.67
C MET A 477 -7.81 -16.75 17.20
N PRO A 478 -7.50 -17.86 17.89
CA PRO A 478 -7.04 -17.80 19.28
C PRO A 478 -5.77 -16.97 19.40
N HIS A 479 -5.63 -16.26 20.52
CA HIS A 479 -4.43 -15.51 20.86
C HIS A 479 -3.29 -16.47 21.22
N GLY A 480 -2.08 -16.16 20.76
CA GLY A 480 -0.88 -16.91 21.04
C GLY A 480 0.37 -16.16 20.56
N ARG A 481 1.54 -16.80 20.69
CA ARG A 481 2.78 -16.28 20.11
C ARG A 481 2.62 -16.08 18.60
N ALA A 482 3.34 -15.11 18.05
CA ALA A 482 3.39 -14.90 16.61
C ALA A 482 3.81 -16.18 15.86
N PRO A 483 3.21 -16.53 14.71
CA PRO A 483 3.61 -17.67 13.87
C PRO A 483 5.11 -17.75 13.58
N ILE A 484 5.71 -16.62 13.19
CA ILE A 484 7.16 -16.51 12.91
C ILE A 484 8.05 -16.80 14.14
N ARG A 485 7.48 -16.77 15.36
CA ARG A 485 8.14 -17.11 16.63
C ARG A 485 7.76 -18.49 17.16
N GLY A 486 7.19 -19.35 16.31
CA GLY A 486 6.80 -20.72 16.67
C GLY A 486 5.43 -20.82 17.34
N GLY A 487 4.55 -19.82 17.16
CA GLY A 487 3.13 -19.96 17.49
C GLY A 487 2.43 -20.97 16.57
N SER A 488 1.43 -21.67 17.08
CA SER A 488 0.72 -22.73 16.35
C SER A 488 -0.28 -22.20 15.31
N GLY A 489 -0.73 -20.94 15.42
CA GLY A 489 -1.67 -20.31 14.49
C GLY A 489 -2.93 -21.14 14.21
N SER A 490 -3.48 -21.80 15.24
CA SER A 490 -4.69 -22.63 15.12
C SER A 490 -5.93 -21.80 14.78
N LEU A 491 -6.95 -22.40 14.18
CA LEU A 491 -8.25 -21.76 13.97
C LEU A 491 -9.36 -22.44 14.76
N GLN A 492 -10.34 -21.65 15.18
CA GLN A 492 -11.59 -22.15 15.73
C GLN A 492 -12.78 -21.59 14.97
N VAL A 493 -13.81 -22.43 14.82
CA VAL A 493 -15.07 -22.06 14.20
C VAL A 493 -16.16 -22.06 15.25
N TRP A 494 -16.82 -20.93 15.39
CA TRP A 494 -18.02 -20.78 16.20
C TRP A 494 -19.26 -20.81 15.29
N ASP A 495 -20.13 -21.79 15.50
CA ASP A 495 -21.38 -21.94 14.75
C ASP A 495 -22.60 -21.37 15.51
N GLY A 496 -22.41 -20.70 16.66
CA GLY A 496 -23.47 -20.23 17.55
C GLY A 496 -23.86 -21.23 18.66
N GLU A 497 -23.36 -22.46 18.61
CA GLU A 497 -23.64 -23.49 19.60
C GLU A 497 -22.36 -24.06 20.21
N ARG A 498 -21.37 -24.39 19.37
CA ARG A 498 -20.10 -25.00 19.79
C ARG A 498 -18.91 -24.40 19.07
N LEU A 499 -17.77 -24.40 19.76
CA LEU A 499 -16.47 -24.13 19.17
C LEU A 499 -15.91 -25.42 18.58
N GLN A 500 -15.48 -25.36 17.33
CA GLN A 500 -14.86 -26.46 16.60
C GLN A 500 -13.43 -26.06 16.23
N SER A 501 -12.44 -26.85 16.63
CA SER A 501 -11.06 -26.66 16.16
C SER A 501 -10.92 -27.11 14.71
N VAL A 502 -10.13 -26.37 13.93
CA VAL A 502 -9.73 -26.78 12.59
C VAL A 502 -8.25 -27.15 12.64
N ASP A 503 -7.96 -28.42 12.41
CA ASP A 503 -6.59 -28.91 12.39
C ASP A 503 -5.92 -28.50 11.09
N LEU A 504 -4.85 -27.72 11.22
CA LEU A 504 -4.04 -27.25 10.10
C LEU A 504 -2.58 -27.68 10.32
N PRO A 505 -1.88 -28.12 9.27
CA PRO A 505 -0.48 -28.52 9.38
C PRO A 505 0.47 -27.34 9.56
N TRP A 506 -0.03 -26.10 9.43
CA TRP A 506 0.76 -24.88 9.48
C TRP A 506 0.11 -23.81 10.37
N PRO A 507 0.90 -22.89 10.92
CA PRO A 507 0.39 -21.67 11.55
C PRO A 507 -0.31 -20.74 10.55
N VAL A 508 -1.53 -20.32 10.88
CA VAL A 508 -2.24 -19.24 10.17
C VAL A 508 -1.77 -17.87 10.67
N VAL A 509 -1.63 -16.93 9.73
CA VAL A 509 -1.18 -15.55 9.99
C VAL A 509 -2.33 -14.56 9.81
N ARG A 510 -3.09 -14.70 8.71
CA ARG A 510 -4.20 -13.81 8.33
C ARG A 510 -5.39 -14.59 7.77
N LEU A 511 -6.57 -14.00 7.91
CA LEU A 511 -7.84 -14.48 7.36
C LEU A 511 -8.33 -13.50 6.28
N ALA A 512 -8.94 -14.03 5.23
CA ALA A 512 -9.58 -13.22 4.18
C ALA A 512 -10.89 -13.84 3.72
N ALA A 513 -11.89 -12.98 3.47
CA ALA A 513 -13.16 -13.39 2.90
C ALA A 513 -13.01 -13.77 1.42
N VAL A 514 -13.80 -14.74 0.97
CA VAL A 514 -13.84 -15.18 -0.43
C VAL A 514 -15.20 -14.79 -1.04
N PRO A 515 -15.24 -13.99 -2.12
CA PRO A 515 -16.48 -13.65 -2.79
C PRO A 515 -17.06 -14.85 -3.54
N SER A 516 -18.38 -14.84 -3.68
CA SER A 516 -19.12 -15.77 -4.53
C SER A 516 -19.26 -15.22 -5.95
N VAL A 517 -19.31 -16.11 -6.95
CA VAL A 517 -19.59 -15.74 -8.35
C VAL A 517 -20.90 -14.99 -8.50
N LYS A 518 -21.89 -15.29 -7.64
CA LYS A 518 -23.22 -14.64 -7.65
C LYS A 518 -23.27 -13.32 -6.88
N GLY A 519 -22.15 -12.86 -6.34
CA GLY A 519 -22.09 -11.73 -5.40
C GLY A 519 -22.21 -12.18 -3.94
N GLY A 520 -21.75 -11.32 -3.03
CA GLY A 520 -21.66 -11.61 -1.59
C GLY A 520 -20.62 -12.67 -1.26
N MET A 521 -20.68 -13.22 -0.06
CA MET A 521 -19.66 -14.11 0.48
C MET A 521 -19.92 -15.59 0.17
N ALA A 522 -18.88 -16.30 -0.28
CA ALA A 522 -18.91 -17.75 -0.46
C ALA A 522 -18.93 -18.49 0.88
N ALA A 523 -19.38 -19.75 0.88
CA ALA A 523 -19.23 -20.66 2.03
C ALA A 523 -17.80 -21.21 2.09
N ARG A 524 -16.81 -20.32 2.03
CA ARG A 524 -15.37 -20.59 2.02
C ARG A 524 -14.64 -19.47 2.73
N LEU A 525 -13.45 -19.77 3.18
CA LEU A 525 -12.53 -18.82 3.79
C LEU A 525 -11.16 -19.01 3.16
N ARG A 526 -10.44 -17.90 2.96
CA ARG A 526 -9.03 -17.95 2.63
C ARG A 526 -8.19 -17.69 3.87
N VAL A 527 -7.15 -18.49 4.03
CA VAL A 527 -6.16 -18.33 5.09
C VAL A 527 -4.79 -18.12 4.46
N LEU A 528 -4.05 -17.18 5.01
CA LEU A 528 -2.64 -17.01 4.71
C LEU A 528 -1.83 -17.75 5.77
N ALA A 529 -1.15 -18.82 5.37
CA ALA A 529 -0.40 -19.69 6.26
C ALA A 529 1.11 -19.48 6.10
N LEU A 530 1.86 -19.62 7.18
CA LEU A 530 3.32 -19.75 7.17
C LEU A 530 3.65 -21.22 6.90
N THR A 531 3.98 -21.57 5.67
CA THR A 531 4.09 -22.98 5.23
C THR A 531 5.51 -23.53 5.31
N ALA A 532 6.53 -22.68 5.15
CA ALA A 532 7.93 -23.10 5.22
C ALA A 532 8.88 -21.96 5.64
N SER A 533 10.16 -22.29 5.72
CA SER A 533 11.27 -21.33 5.82
C SER A 533 12.36 -21.69 4.81
N LEU A 534 13.09 -20.69 4.31
CA LEU A 534 14.23 -20.89 3.40
C LEU A 534 15.38 -19.95 3.75
N ALA A 535 16.61 -20.34 3.40
CA ALA A 535 17.75 -19.45 3.53
C ALA A 535 17.71 -18.38 2.42
N ASP A 536 18.12 -17.16 2.77
CA ASP A 536 18.07 -15.99 1.88
C ASP A 536 18.83 -16.20 0.56
N LYS A 537 19.97 -16.89 0.62
CA LYS A 537 20.79 -17.25 -0.55
C LYS A 537 20.09 -18.15 -1.58
N ASP A 538 19.04 -18.86 -1.18
CA ASP A 538 18.33 -19.83 -2.00
C ASP A 538 17.02 -19.23 -2.57
N TRP A 539 16.71 -17.98 -2.21
CA TRP A 539 15.53 -17.26 -2.71
C TRP A 539 15.83 -16.64 -4.07
N ASP A 540 14.99 -16.97 -5.05
CA ASP A 540 14.97 -16.32 -6.35
C ASP A 540 13.50 -16.00 -6.72
N PRO A 541 13.07 -14.72 -6.64
CA PRO A 541 11.69 -14.34 -6.86
C PRO A 541 11.19 -14.63 -8.27
N SER A 542 12.08 -14.83 -9.25
CA SER A 542 11.74 -15.13 -10.65
C SER A 542 11.39 -16.60 -10.90
N THR A 543 11.58 -17.46 -9.89
CA THR A 543 11.35 -18.91 -9.97
C THR A 543 10.22 -19.34 -9.06
N ALA A 544 9.57 -20.44 -9.43
CA ALA A 544 8.53 -21.01 -8.62
C ALA A 544 9.05 -21.60 -7.30
N SER A 545 8.26 -21.49 -6.23
CA SER A 545 8.64 -21.87 -4.86
C SER A 545 9.01 -23.36 -4.70
N TRP A 546 8.55 -24.23 -5.60
CA TRP A 546 8.92 -25.65 -5.60
C TRP A 546 10.39 -25.92 -5.97
N ARG A 547 11.09 -24.96 -6.60
CA ARG A 547 12.53 -25.04 -6.90
C ARG A 547 13.40 -24.76 -5.69
N TRP A 548 12.84 -24.17 -4.64
CA TRP A 548 13.59 -23.74 -3.47
C TRP A 548 13.80 -24.90 -2.49
N PRO A 549 14.95 -24.97 -1.80
CA PRO A 549 15.20 -25.95 -0.76
C PRO A 549 14.46 -25.58 0.53
N LEU A 550 13.13 -25.71 0.50
CA LEU A 550 12.26 -25.38 1.61
C LEU A 550 12.51 -26.27 2.83
N GLN A 551 12.48 -25.66 4.01
CA GLN A 551 12.51 -26.34 5.30
C GLN A 551 11.19 -26.14 6.03
N SER A 552 10.79 -27.12 6.84
CA SER A 552 9.66 -26.96 7.75
C SER A 552 9.81 -25.68 8.59
N VAL A 553 8.67 -25.07 8.92
CA VAL A 553 8.63 -23.85 9.73
C VAL A 553 9.41 -24.04 11.02
N SER A 554 10.41 -23.19 11.24
CA SER A 554 11.26 -23.24 12.42
C SER A 554 11.48 -21.85 12.98
N ALA A 555 11.09 -21.66 14.24
CA ALA A 555 11.33 -20.40 14.95
C ALA A 555 12.83 -20.09 15.06
N SER A 556 13.70 -21.10 15.13
CA SER A 556 15.15 -20.88 15.18
C SER A 556 15.73 -20.44 13.83
N HIS A 557 15.14 -20.90 12.73
CA HIS A 557 15.47 -20.38 11.40
C HIS A 557 15.00 -18.93 11.28
N LEU A 558 13.72 -18.68 11.52
CA LEU A 558 13.09 -17.36 11.34
C LEU A 558 13.56 -16.29 12.34
N ALA A 559 14.22 -16.67 13.44
CA ALA A 559 14.89 -15.74 14.33
C ALA A 559 16.19 -15.17 13.74
N ARG A 560 16.73 -15.77 12.67
CA ARG A 560 17.96 -15.32 12.02
C ARG A 560 17.66 -14.44 10.81
N PRO A 561 18.45 -13.38 10.56
CA PRO A 561 18.20 -12.46 9.45
C PRO A 561 18.49 -13.07 8.06
N ASP A 562 19.25 -14.16 7.98
CA ASP A 562 19.59 -14.86 6.74
C ASP A 562 18.54 -15.93 6.34
N TRP A 563 17.38 -15.91 6.99
CA TRP A 563 16.27 -16.81 6.72
C TRP A 563 14.98 -16.04 6.46
N ARG A 564 14.17 -16.59 5.56
CA ARG A 564 12.90 -16.02 5.15
C ARG A 564 11.73 -16.95 5.47
N PRO A 565 10.57 -16.40 5.84
CA PRO A 565 9.32 -17.15 5.82
C PRO A 565 8.87 -17.42 4.39
N LEU A 566 8.15 -18.51 4.18
CA LEU A 566 7.30 -18.72 3.01
C LEU A 566 5.84 -18.68 3.46
N TYR A 567 5.09 -17.74 2.91
CA TYR A 567 3.65 -17.65 3.09
C TYR A 567 2.93 -18.24 1.88
N SER A 568 1.78 -18.88 2.11
CA SER A 568 0.95 -19.39 1.02
C SER A 568 -0.54 -19.25 1.33
N GLU A 569 -1.33 -18.94 0.30
CA GLU A 569 -2.78 -18.94 0.37
C GLU A 569 -3.33 -20.37 0.39
N ARG A 570 -4.31 -20.61 1.27
CA ARG A 570 -5.03 -21.88 1.41
C ARG A 570 -6.50 -21.61 1.65
N GLU A 571 -7.36 -22.54 1.26
CA GLU A 571 -8.81 -22.37 1.42
C GLU A 571 -9.40 -23.41 2.38
N LEU A 572 -10.40 -22.97 3.15
CA LEU A 572 -11.19 -23.79 4.05
C LEU A 572 -12.66 -23.73 3.64
N ALA A 573 -13.38 -24.83 3.81
CA ALA A 573 -14.83 -24.87 3.63
C ALA A 573 -15.50 -25.88 4.57
N PRO A 574 -16.79 -25.70 4.90
CA PRO A 574 -17.55 -26.71 5.62
C PRO A 574 -17.85 -27.92 4.72
N ASP A 575 -17.73 -29.13 5.30
CA ASP A 575 -18.24 -30.37 4.72
C ASP A 575 -19.79 -30.40 4.71
N ALA A 576 -20.37 -31.48 4.17
CA ALA A 576 -21.83 -31.65 4.13
C ALA A 576 -22.48 -31.67 5.53
N GLN A 577 -21.71 -31.97 6.57
CA GLN A 577 -22.12 -31.98 7.97
C GLN A 577 -21.84 -30.64 8.68
N GLY A 578 -21.25 -29.66 7.99
CA GLY A 578 -20.93 -28.33 8.51
C GLY A 578 -19.61 -28.25 9.27
N ARG A 579 -18.74 -29.28 9.24
CA ARG A 579 -17.41 -29.26 9.84
C ARG A 579 -16.42 -28.64 8.86
N TRP A 580 -15.65 -27.66 9.34
CA TRP A 580 -14.69 -26.95 8.51
C TRP A 580 -13.41 -27.76 8.34
N GLN A 581 -12.93 -27.84 7.10
CA GLN A 581 -11.73 -28.59 6.74
C GLN A 581 -10.93 -27.85 5.66
N LEU A 582 -9.62 -28.11 5.65
CA LEU A 582 -8.70 -27.66 4.61
C LEU A 582 -9.12 -28.25 3.25
N LEU A 583 -9.27 -27.38 2.26
CA LEU A 583 -9.46 -27.81 0.89
C LEU A 583 -8.12 -28.21 0.26
N PRO A 584 -8.10 -29.23 -0.61
CA PRO A 584 -6.92 -29.52 -1.42
C PRO A 584 -6.49 -28.29 -2.22
N ARG A 585 -5.19 -28.12 -2.42
CA ARG A 585 -4.64 -27.03 -3.23
C ARG A 585 -5.08 -27.12 -4.71
N TRP A 586 -5.35 -28.32 -5.19
CA TRP A 586 -5.79 -28.58 -6.56
C TRP A 586 -7.31 -28.62 -6.73
N ARG A 587 -7.75 -28.10 -7.87
CA ARG A 587 -9.10 -28.34 -8.41
C ARG A 587 -9.13 -29.56 -9.34
N GLU A 588 -10.24 -30.29 -9.36
CA GLU A 588 -10.44 -31.36 -10.34
C GLU A 588 -10.87 -30.78 -11.69
N VAL A 589 -10.24 -31.23 -12.77
CA VAL A 589 -10.54 -30.81 -14.14
C VAL A 589 -10.86 -32.00 -15.05
N ARG A 590 -11.59 -31.72 -16.12
CA ARG A 590 -12.04 -32.73 -17.10
C ARG A 590 -11.84 -32.28 -18.55
N GLN A 591 -11.11 -31.20 -18.76
CA GLN A 591 -10.81 -30.64 -20.07
C GLN A 591 -9.43 -30.00 -20.07
N ILE A 592 -8.93 -29.74 -21.27
CA ILE A 592 -7.67 -29.01 -21.48
C ILE A 592 -7.77 -27.63 -20.86
N GLN A 593 -6.74 -27.24 -20.12
CA GLN A 593 -6.66 -25.95 -19.45
C GLN A 593 -5.99 -24.92 -20.37
N HIS A 594 -6.42 -23.67 -20.26
CA HIS A 594 -5.83 -22.53 -20.97
C HIS A 594 -4.40 -22.28 -20.47
N PRO A 595 -3.45 -21.79 -21.29
CA PRO A 595 -2.09 -21.47 -20.83
C PRO A 595 -2.02 -20.43 -19.71
N CYS A 596 -2.97 -19.49 -19.66
CA CYS A 596 -3.16 -18.53 -18.56
C CYS A 596 -4.02 -19.07 -17.41
N SER A 597 -4.33 -20.37 -17.40
CA SER A 597 -5.13 -20.99 -16.34
C SER A 597 -4.51 -20.76 -14.97
N ASP A 598 -5.34 -20.40 -14.02
CA ASP A 598 -4.96 -20.22 -12.62
C ASP A 598 -5.18 -21.47 -11.77
N GLY A 599 -4.38 -21.57 -10.71
CA GLY A 599 -4.52 -22.57 -9.66
C GLY A 599 -4.03 -23.96 -10.06
N ASP A 600 -3.57 -24.70 -9.05
CA ASP A 600 -3.15 -26.08 -9.23
C ASP A 600 -4.36 -26.94 -9.61
N TYR A 601 -4.13 -28.02 -10.38
CA TYR A 601 -5.21 -28.91 -10.78
C TYR A 601 -4.80 -30.38 -10.86
N VAL A 602 -5.82 -31.25 -10.84
CA VAL A 602 -5.70 -32.68 -11.12
C VAL A 602 -6.66 -33.08 -12.23
N TRP A 603 -6.17 -33.81 -13.22
CA TRP A 603 -6.98 -34.46 -14.25
C TRP A 603 -6.86 -35.97 -14.12
N ARG A 604 -7.94 -36.62 -13.68
CA ARG A 604 -8.08 -38.07 -13.64
C ARG A 604 -8.68 -38.54 -14.96
N ASP A 605 -7.90 -39.23 -15.79
CA ASP A 605 -8.39 -39.82 -17.03
C ASP A 605 -8.79 -41.27 -16.77
N ASP A 606 -10.03 -41.46 -16.29
CA ASP A 606 -10.58 -42.78 -15.96
C ASP A 606 -10.65 -43.71 -17.18
N VAL A 607 -10.75 -43.15 -18.39
CA VAL A 607 -10.81 -43.93 -19.64
C VAL A 607 -9.46 -44.58 -19.93
N ARG A 608 -8.37 -43.88 -19.62
CA ARG A 608 -7.01 -44.32 -19.97
C ARG A 608 -6.20 -44.79 -18.77
N GLY A 609 -6.75 -44.67 -17.56
CA GLY A 609 -6.20 -45.21 -16.32
C GLY A 609 -5.03 -44.40 -15.75
N ASP A 610 -4.78 -43.18 -16.25
CA ASP A 610 -3.71 -42.30 -15.76
C ASP A 610 -4.28 -41.06 -15.07
N THR A 611 -3.47 -40.42 -14.25
CA THR A 611 -3.83 -39.16 -13.58
C THR A 611 -2.65 -38.22 -13.69
N VAL A 612 -2.91 -36.97 -14.07
CA VAL A 612 -1.91 -35.92 -14.11
C VAL A 612 -2.27 -34.82 -13.12
N TRP A 613 -1.27 -34.35 -12.39
CA TRP A 613 -1.34 -33.20 -11.51
C TRP A 613 -0.45 -32.11 -12.10
N TRP A 614 -0.95 -30.88 -12.12
CA TRP A 614 -0.17 -29.68 -12.44
C TRP A 614 -0.19 -28.73 -11.26
N TRP A 615 0.97 -28.20 -10.85
CA TRP A 615 1.03 -27.23 -9.77
C TRP A 615 2.22 -26.29 -9.85
N GLY A 616 2.15 -25.21 -9.07
CA GLY A 616 3.29 -24.35 -8.76
C GLY A 616 3.74 -23.43 -9.90
N GLY A 617 2.91 -23.27 -10.94
CA GLY A 617 3.20 -22.33 -12.02
C GLY A 617 3.15 -20.88 -11.53
N VAL A 618 4.00 -20.04 -12.12
CA VAL A 618 4.12 -18.60 -11.83
C VAL A 618 3.99 -17.79 -13.12
N ASN A 619 3.79 -16.48 -12.97
CA ASN A 619 3.94 -15.53 -14.07
C ASN A 619 5.43 -15.14 -14.23
N GLU A 620 5.77 -14.59 -15.39
CA GLU A 620 7.07 -13.96 -15.62
C GLU A 620 7.26 -12.71 -14.77
N ARG A 621 6.19 -11.92 -14.61
CA ARG A 621 6.21 -10.78 -13.69
C ARG A 621 6.01 -11.24 -12.25
N VAL A 622 6.92 -10.81 -11.38
CA VAL A 622 6.81 -11.03 -9.93
C VAL A 622 5.90 -9.95 -9.34
N ASN A 623 4.60 -10.23 -9.30
CA ASN A 623 3.61 -9.37 -8.67
C ASN A 623 2.37 -10.16 -8.22
N HIS A 624 1.45 -9.46 -7.56
CA HIS A 624 0.18 -9.98 -7.06
C HIS A 624 -1.02 -9.60 -7.92
N TYR A 625 -0.80 -9.19 -9.18
CA TYR A 625 -1.88 -8.81 -10.09
C TYR A 625 -2.36 -10.00 -10.91
N TRP A 626 -3.67 -10.06 -11.16
CA TRP A 626 -4.26 -11.06 -12.04
C TRP A 626 -3.98 -10.73 -13.51
N GLN A 627 -3.02 -11.43 -14.11
CA GLN A 627 -2.70 -11.31 -15.54
C GLN A 627 -3.55 -12.32 -16.33
N HIS A 628 -4.43 -11.82 -17.21
CA HIS A 628 -5.38 -12.67 -17.95
C HIS A 628 -4.81 -13.12 -19.31
N ASP A 629 -3.78 -12.44 -19.76
CA ASP A 629 -3.11 -12.48 -21.05
C ASP A 629 -1.68 -13.03 -20.96
N GLU A 630 -1.18 -13.25 -19.75
CA GLU A 630 0.15 -13.78 -19.49
C GLU A 630 0.08 -15.27 -19.15
N PRO A 631 0.78 -16.15 -19.90
CA PRO A 631 0.74 -17.58 -19.64
C PRO A 631 1.50 -17.92 -18.36
N ARG A 632 1.01 -18.93 -17.63
CA ARG A 632 1.74 -19.48 -16.49
C ARG A 632 2.90 -20.34 -16.99
N LYS A 633 4.06 -20.15 -16.39
CA LYS A 633 5.30 -20.89 -16.67
C LYS A 633 5.85 -21.54 -15.41
N ASP A 634 6.90 -22.33 -15.59
CA ASP A 634 7.66 -22.91 -14.49
C ASP A 634 6.84 -23.80 -13.54
N GLY A 635 5.76 -24.41 -14.03
CA GLY A 635 4.96 -25.38 -13.27
C GLY A 635 5.56 -26.78 -13.32
N VAL A 636 4.98 -27.68 -12.54
CA VAL A 636 5.36 -29.09 -12.49
C VAL A 636 4.17 -29.94 -12.89
N ILE A 637 4.37 -30.80 -13.88
CA ILE A 637 3.49 -31.92 -14.16
C ILE A 637 4.01 -33.15 -13.44
N MET A 638 3.11 -33.90 -12.81
CA MET A 638 3.43 -35.23 -12.33
C MET A 638 2.29 -36.20 -12.61
N THR A 639 2.64 -37.44 -12.91
CA THR A 639 1.69 -38.49 -13.32
C THR A 639 1.61 -39.58 -12.27
N ARG A 640 0.50 -40.32 -12.26
CA ARG A 640 0.30 -41.46 -11.36
C ARG A 640 1.29 -42.59 -11.62
N SER A 641 1.80 -42.68 -12.84
CA SER A 641 2.83 -43.63 -13.26
C SER A 641 4.24 -43.25 -12.78
N GLY A 642 4.41 -42.11 -12.09
CA GLY A 642 5.66 -41.72 -11.46
C GLY A 642 6.60 -40.93 -12.35
N LEU A 643 6.09 -40.23 -13.36
CA LEU A 643 6.87 -39.26 -14.13
C LEU A 643 6.62 -37.87 -13.56
N ALA A 644 7.69 -37.07 -13.44
CA ALA A 644 7.62 -35.63 -13.18
C ALA A 644 8.33 -34.86 -14.29
N PHE A 645 7.73 -33.75 -14.70
CA PHE A 645 8.24 -32.87 -15.74
C PHE A 645 8.10 -31.42 -15.32
N CYS A 646 9.23 -30.72 -15.20
CA CYS A 646 9.29 -29.36 -14.68
C CYS A 646 9.35 -28.31 -15.79
N GLY A 647 8.96 -27.07 -15.50
CA GLY A 647 9.09 -25.94 -16.44
C GLY A 647 7.84 -25.66 -17.27
N VAL A 648 6.83 -26.54 -17.23
CA VAL A 648 5.66 -26.49 -18.12
C VAL A 648 4.54 -25.58 -17.63
N GLY A 649 3.79 -25.04 -18.58
CA GLY A 649 2.53 -24.39 -18.34
C GLY A 649 1.38 -25.37 -18.06
N PRO A 650 0.19 -24.86 -17.74
CA PRO A 650 -0.96 -25.65 -17.31
C PRO A 650 -1.65 -26.41 -18.44
N CYS A 651 -1.31 -26.18 -19.71
CA CYS A 651 -1.98 -26.80 -20.84
C CYS A 651 -1.49 -28.23 -21.07
N ALA A 652 -2.27 -29.22 -20.61
CA ALA A 652 -2.02 -30.64 -20.81
C ALA A 652 -3.14 -31.29 -21.65
N CYS A 653 -2.77 -32.24 -22.51
CA CYS A 653 -3.71 -32.97 -23.38
C CYS A 653 -3.38 -34.48 -23.41
N PRO A 654 -4.28 -35.36 -22.95
CA PRO A 654 -3.97 -36.79 -22.87
C PRO A 654 -4.02 -37.46 -24.26
N HIS A 655 -3.08 -38.37 -24.52
CA HIS A 655 -3.01 -39.14 -25.77
C HIS A 655 -4.09 -40.24 -25.83
N PRO A 656 -4.79 -40.44 -26.97
CA PRO A 656 -5.94 -41.34 -27.09
C PRO A 656 -5.66 -42.81 -26.78
N SER A 657 -4.45 -43.28 -27.07
CA SER A 657 -4.03 -44.67 -26.76
C SER A 657 -3.51 -44.87 -25.33
N GLY A 658 -3.50 -43.83 -24.48
CA GLY A 658 -2.92 -43.90 -23.14
C GLY A 658 -1.39 -43.79 -23.09
N GLU A 659 -0.74 -43.42 -24.20
CA GLU A 659 0.71 -43.18 -24.31
C GLU A 659 1.15 -41.85 -23.69
N GLY A 660 0.50 -41.42 -22.61
CA GLY A 660 0.87 -40.22 -21.85
C GLY A 660 0.22 -38.93 -22.33
N TRP A 661 0.96 -37.81 -22.24
CA TRP A 661 0.40 -36.47 -22.28
C TRP A 661 1.21 -35.53 -23.19
N ALA A 662 0.51 -34.73 -24.00
CA ALA A 662 1.09 -33.55 -24.64
C ALA A 662 1.04 -32.36 -23.69
N LEU A 663 2.14 -31.62 -23.57
CA LEU A 663 2.32 -30.50 -22.65
C LEU A 663 2.92 -29.30 -23.38
N LEU A 664 2.60 -28.09 -22.93
CA LEU A 664 3.20 -26.85 -23.45
C LEU A 664 4.13 -26.21 -22.41
N GLU A 665 5.34 -25.85 -22.85
CA GLU A 665 6.31 -25.07 -22.09
C GLU A 665 6.53 -23.72 -22.78
N PRO A 666 6.18 -22.59 -22.14
CA PRO A 666 6.58 -21.27 -22.63
C PRO A 666 8.08 -21.05 -22.41
N VAL A 667 8.83 -20.79 -23.48
CA VAL A 667 10.31 -20.57 -23.41
C VAL A 667 10.64 -19.09 -23.46
N GLU A 668 10.08 -18.38 -24.44
CA GLU A 668 10.19 -16.94 -24.55
C GLU A 668 8.81 -16.39 -24.94
N THR A 669 8.27 -15.52 -24.09
CA THR A 669 6.98 -14.87 -24.30
C THR A 669 7.19 -13.37 -24.33
N ARG A 670 6.64 -12.70 -25.34
CA ARG A 670 6.61 -11.24 -25.42
C ARG A 670 5.19 -10.82 -25.73
N TYR A 671 4.69 -9.87 -24.97
CA TYR A 671 3.33 -9.37 -25.15
C TYR A 671 3.13 -8.87 -26.60
N GLY A 672 2.06 -9.33 -27.25
CA GLY A 672 1.72 -8.96 -28.63
C GLY A 672 2.54 -9.64 -29.74
N GLU A 673 3.63 -10.34 -29.43
CA GLU A 673 4.52 -10.98 -30.41
C GLU A 673 4.36 -12.51 -30.44
N LEU A 674 4.83 -13.14 -31.52
CA LEU A 674 4.95 -14.61 -31.56
C LEU A 674 6.05 -15.05 -30.59
N GLY A 675 5.66 -15.73 -29.52
CA GLY A 675 6.56 -16.35 -28.57
C GLY A 675 7.13 -17.68 -29.10
N GLN A 676 8.16 -18.17 -28.41
CA GLN A 676 8.70 -19.51 -28.60
C GLN A 676 8.16 -20.44 -27.51
N TRP A 677 7.57 -21.55 -27.96
CA TRP A 677 7.00 -22.59 -27.11
C TRP A 677 7.63 -23.93 -27.43
N GLN A 678 7.79 -24.77 -26.42
CA GLN A 678 8.09 -26.18 -26.60
C GLN A 678 6.82 -27.00 -26.40
N LEU A 679 6.58 -27.92 -27.34
CA LEU A 679 5.52 -28.90 -27.28
C LEU A 679 6.16 -30.25 -26.94
N HIS A 680 5.86 -30.73 -25.74
CA HIS A 680 6.37 -32.00 -25.23
C HIS A 680 5.34 -33.09 -25.37
N TRP A 681 5.77 -34.30 -25.69
CA TRP A 681 5.00 -35.51 -25.48
C TRP A 681 5.71 -36.35 -24.43
N LEU A 682 5.14 -36.38 -23.23
CA LEU A 682 5.61 -37.13 -22.08
C LEU A 682 5.04 -38.54 -22.13
N ASN A 683 5.88 -39.55 -22.36
CA ASN A 683 5.46 -40.94 -22.50
C ASN A 683 5.82 -41.76 -21.24
N PRO A 684 4.84 -42.19 -20.43
CA PRO A 684 5.08 -42.96 -19.21
C PRO A 684 5.51 -44.41 -19.44
N VAL A 685 5.18 -45.00 -20.59
CA VAL A 685 5.52 -46.39 -20.90
C VAL A 685 6.99 -46.50 -21.26
N GLU A 686 7.43 -45.67 -22.20
CA GLU A 686 8.82 -45.66 -22.69
C GLU A 686 9.76 -44.84 -21.80
N LYS A 687 9.20 -44.04 -20.88
CA LYS A 687 9.94 -43.14 -19.98
C LYS A 687 10.84 -42.20 -20.77
N GLU A 688 10.28 -41.59 -21.79
CA GLU A 688 10.93 -40.60 -22.62
C GLU A 688 10.04 -39.36 -22.78
N VAL A 689 10.67 -38.25 -23.12
CA VAL A 689 9.99 -37.05 -23.59
C VAL A 689 10.42 -36.76 -25.02
N ARG A 690 9.44 -36.45 -25.87
CA ARG A 690 9.68 -35.96 -27.23
C ARG A 690 9.36 -34.49 -27.30
N THR A 691 10.24 -33.69 -27.88
CA THR A 691 10.09 -32.22 -27.91
C THR A 691 10.07 -31.68 -29.34
N LEU A 692 9.10 -30.81 -29.61
CA LEU A 692 8.97 -30.01 -30.82
C LEU A 692 8.94 -28.52 -30.44
N THR A 693 9.26 -27.65 -31.39
CA THR A 693 9.18 -26.19 -31.20
C THR A 693 7.98 -25.63 -31.95
N LEU A 694 7.22 -24.77 -31.27
CA LEU A 694 6.12 -24.00 -31.85
C LEU A 694 6.43 -22.50 -31.77
N LYS A 695 5.97 -21.75 -32.78
CA LYS A 695 5.94 -20.28 -32.75
C LYS A 695 4.48 -19.86 -32.77
N ALA A 696 4.03 -19.24 -31.68
CA ALA A 696 2.63 -18.90 -31.46
C ALA A 696 2.53 -17.79 -30.41
N ARG A 697 1.46 -17.01 -30.43
CA ARG A 697 1.19 -16.01 -29.38
C ARG A 697 0.72 -16.70 -28.11
N MET A 698 -0.35 -17.49 -28.21
CA MET A 698 -1.01 -18.20 -27.12
C MET A 698 -1.53 -19.56 -27.62
N PRO A 699 -0.66 -20.58 -27.78
CA PRO A 699 -1.05 -21.89 -28.26
C PRO A 699 -1.90 -22.64 -27.22
N VAL A 700 -3.03 -23.19 -27.66
CA VAL A 700 -3.92 -24.02 -26.84
C VAL A 700 -4.15 -25.36 -27.52
N LEU A 701 -3.85 -26.44 -26.81
CA LEU A 701 -4.10 -27.80 -27.29
C LEU A 701 -5.61 -28.05 -27.41
N GLN A 702 -6.04 -28.72 -28.48
CA GLN A 702 -7.45 -28.98 -28.76
C GLN A 702 -7.81 -30.46 -28.59
N GLY A 703 -6.85 -31.37 -28.79
CA GLY A 703 -7.08 -32.80 -28.70
C GLY A 703 -6.35 -33.56 -29.80
N TRP A 704 -6.34 -34.87 -29.69
CA TRP A 704 -5.79 -35.78 -30.68
C TRP A 704 -6.89 -36.39 -31.55
N ASP A 705 -6.58 -36.66 -32.81
CA ASP A 705 -7.37 -37.51 -33.68
C ASP A 705 -6.48 -38.54 -34.41
N ALA A 706 -7.04 -39.20 -35.43
CA ALA A 706 -6.30 -40.18 -36.23
C ALA A 706 -5.15 -39.58 -37.05
N GLN A 707 -5.13 -38.26 -37.28
CA GLN A 707 -4.10 -37.57 -38.04
C GLN A 707 -2.97 -37.05 -37.14
N GLY A 708 -3.30 -36.63 -35.92
CA GLY A 708 -2.31 -36.17 -34.94
C GLY A 708 -2.89 -35.24 -33.88
N LEU A 709 -2.04 -34.39 -33.32
CA LEU A 709 -2.41 -33.43 -32.27
C LEU A 709 -2.85 -32.11 -32.89
N HIS A 710 -4.07 -31.69 -32.56
CA HIS A 710 -4.62 -30.39 -32.93
C HIS A 710 -4.31 -29.34 -31.86
N TRP A 711 -3.97 -28.15 -32.30
CA TRP A 711 -3.81 -26.97 -31.45
C TRP A 711 -4.31 -25.72 -32.18
N GLN A 712 -4.50 -24.64 -31.44
CA GLN A 712 -4.96 -23.37 -31.98
C GLN A 712 -4.19 -22.22 -31.34
N ASP A 713 -3.83 -21.22 -32.12
CA ASP A 713 -3.29 -19.96 -31.60
C ASP A 713 -4.46 -19.01 -31.28
N LEU A 714 -4.64 -18.67 -30.02
CA LEU A 714 -5.72 -17.78 -29.59
C LEU A 714 -5.28 -16.31 -29.71
N PRO A 715 -6.22 -15.41 -30.06
CA PRO A 715 -5.96 -13.98 -30.01
C PRO A 715 -5.80 -13.54 -28.54
N LEU A 716 -5.06 -12.46 -28.32
CA LEU A 716 -5.01 -11.83 -27.00
C LEU A 716 -6.38 -11.20 -26.67
N PRO A 717 -6.80 -11.17 -25.40
CA PRO A 717 -8.00 -10.44 -25.00
C PRO A 717 -7.87 -8.94 -25.34
N ASP A 718 -8.94 -8.29 -25.80
CA ASP A 718 -8.95 -6.83 -26.05
C ASP A 718 -8.71 -6.05 -24.74
N GLU A 719 -7.91 -4.98 -24.79
CA GLU A 719 -7.66 -4.07 -23.64
C GLU A 719 -8.95 -3.45 -23.07
N ALA A 720 -10.00 -3.28 -23.88
CA ALA A 720 -11.30 -2.80 -23.41
C ALA A 720 -12.09 -3.83 -22.57
N ALA A 721 -11.75 -5.13 -22.66
CA ALA A 721 -12.31 -6.16 -21.79
C ALA A 721 -11.55 -6.26 -20.44
N LEU A 722 -10.43 -5.55 -20.30
CA LEU A 722 -9.54 -5.56 -19.14
C LEU A 722 -9.84 -4.45 -18.11
N GLN A 723 -10.72 -3.49 -18.44
CA GLN A 723 -11.26 -2.53 -17.48
C GLN A 723 -12.68 -2.95 -17.10
N GLY A 724 -12.86 -3.36 -15.85
CA GLY A 724 -14.17 -3.59 -15.27
C GLY A 724 -14.95 -2.29 -15.14
N GLU A 725 -15.49 -1.77 -16.25
CA GLU A 725 -16.63 -0.86 -16.22
C GLU A 725 -17.90 -1.65 -16.54
N ALA A 726 -18.79 -1.70 -15.54
CA ALA A 726 -20.18 -2.03 -15.75
C ALA A 726 -20.78 -1.00 -16.72
N SER A 727 -21.33 -1.49 -17.84
CA SER A 727 -22.15 -0.74 -18.81
C SER A 727 -21.42 0.06 -19.88
N ALA A 728 -20.88 -0.63 -20.89
CA ALA A 728 -20.86 -0.09 -22.25
C ALA A 728 -21.09 -1.22 -23.26
N VAL A 729 -22.30 -1.27 -23.83
CA VAL A 729 -22.58 -2.00 -25.06
C VAL A 729 -21.77 -1.32 -26.16
N HIS A 730 -20.63 -1.86 -26.61
CA HIS A 730 -20.06 -1.58 -27.93
C HIS A 730 -19.32 -2.81 -28.50
N LYS A 731 -19.44 -2.97 -29.82
CA LYS A 731 -19.19 -4.21 -30.59
C LYS A 731 -17.74 -4.72 -30.49
N PRO A 732 -17.53 -6.05 -30.38
CA PRO A 732 -16.19 -6.63 -30.40
C PRO A 732 -15.60 -6.57 -31.82
N GLN A 733 -14.39 -6.05 -31.95
CA GLN A 733 -13.50 -6.35 -33.07
C GLN A 733 -12.42 -7.32 -32.58
N SER A 734 -12.83 -8.48 -32.07
CA SER A 734 -11.90 -9.58 -31.78
C SER A 734 -11.28 -10.05 -33.11
N GLU A 735 -9.94 -10.03 -33.23
CA GLU A 735 -9.26 -10.79 -34.29
C GLU A 735 -9.80 -12.23 -34.26
N PRO A 736 -10.24 -12.81 -35.41
CA PRO A 736 -10.74 -14.16 -35.43
C PRO A 736 -9.61 -15.10 -35.01
N ALA A 737 -9.90 -16.03 -34.09
CA ALA A 737 -8.93 -17.03 -33.66
C ALA A 737 -8.35 -17.77 -34.88
N ALA A 738 -7.04 -18.01 -34.86
CA ALA A 738 -6.35 -18.65 -35.98
C ALA A 738 -6.98 -20.01 -36.29
N ALA A 739 -6.92 -20.44 -37.55
CA ALA A 739 -7.39 -21.77 -37.93
C ALA A 739 -6.68 -22.85 -37.10
N ARG A 740 -7.41 -23.92 -36.75
CA ARG A 740 -6.83 -25.08 -36.06
C ARG A 740 -5.66 -25.62 -36.86
N GLN A 741 -4.54 -25.84 -36.18
CA GLN A 741 -3.30 -26.36 -36.73
C GLN A 741 -3.09 -27.80 -36.29
N LEU A 742 -2.39 -28.59 -37.12
CA LEU A 742 -2.18 -30.02 -36.91
C LEU A 742 -0.69 -30.35 -36.84
N VAL A 743 -0.29 -31.01 -35.76
CA VAL A 743 0.99 -31.72 -35.67
C VAL A 743 0.73 -33.18 -36.05
N VAL A 744 1.03 -33.52 -37.31
CA VAL A 744 0.85 -34.89 -37.82
C VAL A 744 1.72 -35.89 -37.07
N ALA A 745 1.24 -37.12 -36.90
CA ALA A 745 1.91 -38.18 -36.14
C ALA A 745 3.38 -38.41 -36.57
N GLN A 746 3.69 -38.30 -37.87
CA GLN A 746 5.04 -38.47 -38.41
C GLN A 746 6.04 -37.41 -37.92
N THR A 747 5.58 -36.20 -37.55
CA THR A 747 6.44 -35.14 -37.05
C THR A 747 7.12 -35.54 -35.73
N TRP A 748 6.43 -36.31 -34.90
CA TRP A 748 6.96 -36.84 -33.63
C TRP A 748 8.09 -37.85 -33.80
N GLN A 749 8.26 -38.45 -34.98
CA GLN A 749 9.39 -39.32 -35.28
C GLN A 749 10.69 -38.53 -35.50
N ARG A 750 10.57 -37.23 -35.82
CA ARG A 750 11.70 -36.30 -36.01
C ARG A 750 11.95 -35.42 -34.79
N ALA A 751 11.11 -35.54 -33.76
CA ALA A 751 11.26 -34.80 -32.51
C ALA A 751 12.54 -35.23 -31.78
N GLY A 752 13.15 -34.31 -31.05
CA GLY A 752 14.24 -34.67 -30.14
C GLY A 752 13.69 -35.60 -29.05
N VAL A 753 14.37 -36.73 -28.81
CA VAL A 753 13.99 -37.71 -27.80
C VAL A 753 14.97 -37.61 -26.63
N GLU A 754 14.46 -37.35 -25.44
CA GLU A 754 15.23 -37.36 -24.20
C GLU A 754 14.72 -38.48 -23.28
N PRO A 755 15.57 -39.45 -22.90
CA PRO A 755 15.18 -40.49 -21.96
C PRO A 755 15.13 -39.93 -20.53
N LEU A 756 14.06 -40.24 -19.81
CA LEU A 756 13.92 -39.91 -18.40
C LEU A 756 14.79 -40.85 -17.55
N ARG A 757 15.28 -40.34 -16.43
CA ARG A 757 16.08 -41.09 -15.47
C ARG A 757 15.30 -41.27 -14.18
N GLN A 758 15.43 -42.45 -13.61
CA GLN A 758 14.89 -42.73 -12.29
C GLN A 758 15.69 -41.95 -11.24
N GLY A 759 15.02 -41.03 -10.57
CA GLY A 759 15.48 -40.36 -9.38
C GLY A 759 15.09 -41.11 -8.10
N ILE A 760 15.08 -40.37 -7.00
CA ILE A 760 14.71 -40.90 -5.68
C ILE A 760 13.22 -41.32 -5.63
N ASN A 761 12.92 -42.28 -4.76
CA ASN A 761 11.56 -42.81 -4.54
C ASN A 761 10.82 -43.25 -5.82
N GLY A 762 11.56 -43.64 -6.85
CA GLY A 762 10.99 -44.17 -8.09
C GLY A 762 10.45 -43.14 -9.08
N LEU A 763 10.63 -41.84 -8.81
CA LEU A 763 10.20 -40.74 -9.68
C LEU A 763 11.10 -40.65 -10.92
N TRP A 764 10.54 -40.52 -12.12
CA TRP A 764 11.27 -40.40 -13.39
C TRP A 764 11.26 -38.95 -13.88
N LEU A 765 12.44 -38.37 -14.08
CA LEU A 765 12.61 -36.96 -14.49
C LEU A 765 13.66 -36.80 -15.59
N ARG A 766 13.70 -35.63 -16.23
CA ARG A 766 14.84 -35.23 -17.07
C ARG A 766 16.11 -35.16 -16.22
N ILE A 767 17.27 -35.34 -16.85
CA ILE A 767 18.57 -35.31 -16.14
C ILE A 767 18.76 -33.99 -15.40
N GLN A 768 18.37 -32.87 -16.01
CA GLN A 768 18.48 -31.54 -15.42
C GLN A 768 17.52 -31.29 -14.25
N ASP A 769 16.41 -32.02 -14.18
CA ASP A 769 15.37 -31.86 -13.17
C ASP A 769 15.60 -32.77 -11.94
N LEU A 770 16.51 -33.76 -12.05
CA LEU A 770 16.86 -34.66 -10.93
C LEU A 770 17.31 -33.91 -9.67
N ARG A 771 17.95 -32.74 -9.83
CA ARG A 771 18.38 -31.89 -8.71
C ARG A 771 17.22 -31.36 -7.85
N TYR A 772 16.01 -31.33 -8.39
CA TYR A 772 14.82 -30.84 -7.70
C TYR A 772 13.96 -31.95 -7.11
N ALA A 773 14.30 -33.23 -7.33
CA ALA A 773 13.47 -34.35 -6.91
C ALA A 773 13.19 -34.33 -5.39
N GLU A 774 14.19 -34.00 -4.56
CA GLU A 774 14.01 -33.85 -3.11
C GLU A 774 13.06 -32.72 -2.74
N ALA A 775 13.19 -31.54 -3.38
CA ALA A 775 12.33 -30.38 -3.14
C ALA A 775 10.88 -30.63 -3.57
N LEU A 776 10.68 -31.30 -4.71
CA LEU A 776 9.36 -31.70 -5.21
C LEU A 776 8.67 -32.67 -4.25
N LEU A 777 9.39 -33.69 -3.79
CA LEU A 777 8.88 -34.63 -2.81
C LEU A 777 8.71 -33.97 -1.44
N GLY A 778 9.49 -32.94 -1.11
CA GLY A 778 9.40 -32.18 0.13
C GLY A 778 8.08 -31.43 0.31
N GLN A 779 7.41 -31.05 -0.78
CA GLN A 779 6.14 -30.31 -0.73
C GLN A 779 5.07 -31.08 0.06
N ASP A 780 4.32 -30.37 0.91
CA ASP A 780 3.34 -30.99 1.82
C ASP A 780 2.21 -31.70 1.09
N ASP A 781 1.76 -31.14 -0.03
CA ASP A 781 0.69 -31.69 -0.85
C ASP A 781 1.24 -32.46 -2.08
N CYS A 782 2.49 -32.94 -2.07
CA CYS A 782 3.04 -33.66 -3.23
C CYS A 782 2.22 -34.92 -3.55
N PRO A 783 1.68 -35.09 -4.78
CA PRO A 783 0.79 -36.21 -5.10
C PRO A 783 1.48 -37.59 -5.07
N TRP A 784 2.83 -37.64 -5.07
CA TRP A 784 3.61 -38.89 -5.05
C TRP A 784 3.80 -39.45 -3.64
N LYS A 785 3.50 -38.66 -2.60
CA LYS A 785 3.68 -39.07 -1.19
C LYS A 785 2.64 -40.10 -0.69
N ASN A 786 1.75 -40.61 -1.55
CA ASN A 786 0.66 -41.52 -1.19
C ASN A 786 0.73 -42.87 -1.91
#